data_AF-A0A8C6XVS7-F1
#
_entry.id   AF-A0A8C6XVS7-F1
#
_cell.length_a   1.000
_cell.length_b   1.000
_cell.length_c   1.000
_cell.angle_alpha   90.00
_cell.angle_beta   90.00
_cell.angle_gamma   90.00
#
_symmetry.space_group_name_H-M   'P 1'
#
loop_
_entity.id
_entity.type
_entity.pdbx_description
1 polymer ?
#
loop_
_entity_poly.entity_id
_entity_poly.type
_entity_poly.pdbx_seq_one_letter_code
_entity_poly.pdbx_strand_id
1 'polypeptide(L)'
;MVTESKTKKLGRKGSTSSTSSSSSSSMLDPLSSVLDGTDPLSLFAATADPLLSMTTDNARKKRDKDESLSVGSDFEPWSSKRGEILARYTTNEKLSINLYMGSEKGKASTPGSTVSEKVRTRLEELDDLEEGSQKELLNLTQQDYTNRIEELNQSLKDAWASDQKVKALKIVIQCSKLLSDTTVIQFYPSKFVLITDILDTFGKLVYERIFSMCADHCTPLPDNFTPESVNDIAKETCLNWFFKIASIRELIPRFYVETSILKCNKFLSKTGISECLPRLTSMIRGIGDPLVAVYARAYLCRVHGDTVQNQLVAQGVEIPSYLTLYSPAIDWILQCIAYRAAETLLTEMMERCRKLGNNALLLNSVMSAFRAEFIAARAMDFIGMIKECDESGFPKYLLFCSLGQNLALADPPESDRLQILNEAWKVITKLKTPQDYINCAEIWMEYTCRHFTKREVNTILADVIKHMTPDRAFEEAYPQLQSMIQKVITYLHDFAILFSLEKFLPFLDMFQKESVRVEVCKCIMQAFIKHQQESTKDPVILNALLHVCKTMHDSVNALTLEDEKRTLASLINGFVRMVSFGRDFEQQLNFYVEARSMFCNLEPVLVQLIHSVNQLAMETRKVMKGNHSRKTAAFVRACVAFCFITIPSLTGIFTRLNLYLHSGQVALANQCLSQADAFFRAAISLVPEVPKLINIDGKLRPSEAYLLEFLCNFFSTLLIVPDHPEQGVLFLVRGLLNVIQDYTWEDNSDDKVKIYTNVVHLLSAMGQETYLYHIDKVESNDTLYGGDTKFLAETSRLCETVISQILEHLKNLGKDETLKRQSHLALCFFNSLLAHADLRNNKLNQLAVNLWNLAQKHGFADTKTMVKTLEYIKLQSKHPEFRHFTELTLRLPLQSRT
;
A
#
# COMPACT_ATOMS: atom_id res chain seq x y z
N MET A 1 -14.14 -41.82 -27.34
CA MET A 1 -15.43 -42.28 -27.91
C MET A 1 -16.23 -41.04 -28.28
N VAL A 2 -16.77 -40.83 -29.49
CA VAL A 2 -17.60 -41.72 -30.35
C VAL A 2 -19.01 -41.86 -29.76
N THR A 3 -20.10 -41.46 -30.44
CA THR A 3 -20.29 -40.59 -31.63
C THR A 3 -21.53 -39.68 -31.37
N GLU A 4 -22.28 -39.01 -32.26
CA GLU A 4 -22.53 -38.96 -33.74
C GLU A 4 -23.02 -37.50 -34.05
N SER A 5 -23.33 -36.98 -35.24
CA SER A 5 -23.67 -37.53 -36.57
C SER A 5 -23.22 -36.59 -37.71
N LYS A 6 -23.25 -37.04 -38.98
CA LYS A 6 -22.95 -36.20 -40.15
C LYS A 6 -23.79 -36.48 -41.41
N THR A 7 -24.47 -35.43 -41.90
CA THR A 7 -24.68 -35.05 -43.34
C THR A 7 -25.57 -35.83 -44.33
N LYS A 8 -26.12 -35.03 -45.28
CA LYS A 8 -26.42 -35.29 -46.72
C LYS A 8 -27.74 -35.99 -47.17
N LYS A 9 -28.63 -35.19 -47.78
CA LYS A 9 -29.15 -35.26 -49.19
C LYS A 9 -30.02 -34.00 -49.46
N LEU A 10 -29.74 -33.13 -50.45
CA LEU A 10 -29.95 -33.19 -51.92
C LEU A 10 -31.37 -32.83 -52.43
N GLY A 11 -31.54 -31.62 -52.97
CA GLY A 11 -32.19 -31.40 -54.28
C GLY A 11 -33.53 -30.61 -54.40
N ARG A 12 -33.50 -29.51 -55.21
CA ARG A 12 -34.65 -28.80 -55.87
C ARG A 12 -35.68 -28.10 -54.95
N LYS A 13 -36.29 -26.94 -55.28
CA LYS A 13 -36.19 -25.92 -56.37
C LYS A 13 -36.20 -24.52 -55.68
N GLY A 14 -35.88 -23.36 -56.28
CA GLY A 14 -35.54 -23.00 -57.66
C GLY A 14 -35.38 -21.46 -57.81
N SER A 15 -35.45 -20.96 -59.04
CA SER A 15 -35.39 -19.52 -59.46
C SER A 15 -34.06 -18.77 -59.21
N THR A 16 -33.34 -18.60 -60.32
CA THR A 16 -32.39 -17.51 -60.63
C THR A 16 -33.13 -16.14 -60.69
N SER A 17 -32.51 -14.96 -60.82
CA SER A 17 -31.31 -14.60 -61.60
C SER A 17 -30.66 -13.24 -61.27
N SER A 18 -29.42 -13.11 -61.74
CA SER A 18 -28.75 -11.89 -62.27
C SER A 18 -28.54 -10.66 -61.37
N THR A 19 -27.26 -10.43 -61.06
CA THR A 19 -26.67 -9.17 -60.59
C THR A 19 -26.73 -8.05 -61.64
N SER A 20 -26.88 -6.81 -61.20
CA SER A 20 -26.20 -5.66 -61.82
C SER A 20 -25.92 -4.61 -60.73
N SER A 21 -24.78 -3.93 -60.81
CA SER A 21 -24.25 -3.08 -59.73
C SER A 21 -24.28 -1.60 -60.10
N SER A 22 -24.78 -0.76 -59.19
CA SER A 22 -24.43 0.65 -59.13
C SER A 22 -24.17 1.04 -57.67
N SER A 23 -23.08 1.75 -57.43
CA SER A 23 -22.59 2.09 -56.09
C SER A 23 -22.92 3.54 -55.74
N SER A 24 -23.60 3.76 -54.61
CA SER A 24 -23.68 5.06 -53.94
C SER A 24 -23.12 4.94 -52.52
N SER A 25 -22.06 5.68 -52.24
CA SER A 25 -21.35 5.65 -50.96
C SER A 25 -22.07 6.50 -49.91
N SER A 26 -22.95 5.89 -49.11
CA SER A 26 -23.45 6.51 -47.87
C SER A 26 -22.33 6.56 -46.83
N MET A 27 -21.89 7.76 -46.45
CA MET A 27 -21.02 7.91 -45.28
C MET A 27 -21.81 7.53 -44.02
N LEU A 28 -21.24 6.65 -43.19
CA LEU A 28 -21.81 6.28 -41.89
C LEU A 28 -21.56 7.41 -40.89
N ASP A 29 -22.57 7.70 -40.04
CA ASP A 29 -22.46 8.71 -38.96
C ASP A 29 -21.40 8.27 -37.93
N PRO A 30 -20.27 9.01 -37.79
CA PRO A 30 -19.20 8.63 -36.87
C PRO A 30 -19.60 8.72 -35.38
N LEU A 31 -20.69 9.42 -35.04
CA LEU A 31 -21.25 9.42 -33.68
C LEU A 31 -22.11 8.19 -33.39
N SER A 32 -22.71 7.57 -34.41
CA SER A 32 -23.57 6.40 -34.23
C SER A 32 -22.75 5.11 -33.99
N SER A 33 -21.57 4.98 -34.61
CA SER A 33 -20.69 3.82 -34.39
C SER A 33 -19.95 3.79 -33.05
N VAL A 34 -20.00 4.88 -32.27
CA VAL A 34 -19.30 5.00 -30.97
C VAL A 34 -20.22 4.66 -29.78
N LEU A 35 -21.54 4.56 -30.01
CA LEU A 35 -22.56 4.39 -28.97
C LEU A 35 -23.31 3.04 -29.03
N ASP A 36 -22.68 2.02 -29.64
CA ASP A 36 -23.24 0.67 -29.79
C ASP A 36 -22.96 -0.26 -28.58
N GLY A 37 -22.37 0.30 -27.53
CA GLY A 37 -22.36 -0.27 -26.17
C GLY A 37 -23.33 0.49 -25.26
N THR A 38 -23.87 -0.19 -24.24
CA THR A 38 -24.84 0.40 -23.30
C THR A 38 -24.28 1.65 -22.61
N ASP A 39 -25.04 2.75 -22.65
CA ASP A 39 -24.65 4.03 -22.06
C ASP A 39 -24.34 3.93 -20.54
N PRO A 40 -23.16 4.36 -20.07
CA PRO A 40 -22.81 4.36 -18.65
C PRO A 40 -23.72 5.19 -17.74
N LEU A 41 -24.31 6.29 -18.24
CA LEU A 41 -25.23 7.13 -17.44
C LEU A 41 -26.52 6.35 -17.11
N SER A 42 -27.03 5.58 -18.08
CA SER A 42 -28.18 4.69 -17.91
C SER A 42 -27.94 3.54 -16.92
N LEU A 43 -26.68 3.17 -16.65
CA LEU A 43 -26.31 2.19 -15.62
C LEU A 43 -26.23 2.80 -14.22
N PHE A 44 -25.63 4.00 -14.08
CA PHE A 44 -25.55 4.67 -12.78
C PHE A 44 -26.89 5.19 -12.25
N ALA A 45 -27.81 5.58 -13.15
CA ALA A 45 -29.15 6.01 -12.77
C ALA A 45 -30.00 4.92 -12.09
N ALA A 46 -29.60 3.64 -12.22
CA ALA A 46 -30.37 2.49 -11.74
C ALA A 46 -30.00 2.02 -10.31
N THR A 47 -29.05 2.68 -9.61
CA THR A 47 -28.47 2.17 -8.35
C THR A 47 -28.47 3.16 -7.16
N ALA A 48 -29.18 4.28 -7.25
CA ALA A 48 -29.26 5.28 -6.16
C ALA A 48 -30.51 5.10 -5.29
N ASP A 49 -30.39 4.34 -4.20
CA ASP A 49 -31.49 4.05 -3.25
C ASP A 49 -31.61 5.16 -2.17
N PRO A 50 -32.78 5.77 -1.91
CA PRO A 50 -32.86 7.07 -1.25
C PRO A 50 -33.05 7.01 0.29
N LEU A 51 -32.03 6.59 1.04
CA LEU A 51 -32.02 6.62 2.51
C LEU A 51 -30.68 7.09 3.11
N LEU A 52 -30.44 8.41 3.16
CA LEU A 52 -29.57 9.07 4.17
C LEU A 52 -29.56 10.61 4.08
N SER A 53 -30.65 11.30 4.42
CA SER A 53 -30.61 12.73 4.79
C SER A 53 -31.79 13.17 5.66
N MET A 54 -31.58 13.29 6.97
CA MET A 54 -32.44 14.04 7.88
C MET A 54 -31.59 14.96 8.75
N THR A 55 -32.18 16.10 9.15
CA THR A 55 -31.54 17.22 9.87
C THR A 55 -30.50 17.96 9.02
N THR A 56 -30.41 19.29 9.01
CA THR A 56 -30.92 20.33 9.93
C THR A 56 -31.67 21.47 9.20
N ASP A 57 -32.31 22.37 9.94
CA ASP A 57 -33.25 23.38 9.41
C ASP A 57 -32.98 24.79 10.00
N ASN A 58 -33.45 25.84 9.31
CA ASN A 58 -33.50 27.28 9.65
C ASN A 58 -32.29 28.19 9.36
N ALA A 59 -32.42 28.99 8.30
CA ALA A 59 -32.18 30.45 8.35
C ALA A 59 -33.14 31.17 7.38
N ARG A 60 -33.73 32.32 7.77
CA ARG A 60 -34.81 32.99 7.01
C ARG A 60 -34.37 34.30 6.33
N LYS A 61 -34.78 34.46 5.06
CA LYS A 61 -35.10 35.72 4.35
C LYS A 61 -34.08 36.88 4.37
N LYS A 62 -33.39 37.09 3.24
CA LYS A 62 -33.50 38.34 2.43
C LYS A 62 -32.60 38.35 1.19
N ARG A 63 -33.20 38.22 0.00
CA ARG A 63 -32.96 39.06 -1.21
C ARG A 63 -33.78 38.54 -2.39
N ASP A 64 -34.59 39.43 -2.97
CA ASP A 64 -35.10 39.26 -4.34
C ASP A 64 -34.00 39.63 -5.35
N LYS A 65 -34.13 39.12 -6.59
CA LYS A 65 -33.14 39.20 -7.70
C LYS A 65 -31.79 38.54 -7.40
N ASP A 66 -31.67 37.27 -7.80
CA ASP A 66 -30.80 36.86 -8.93
C ASP A 66 -30.84 35.34 -9.11
N GLU A 67 -31.90 34.81 -9.76
CA GLU A 67 -31.91 33.42 -10.24
C GLU A 67 -31.10 33.30 -11.55
N SER A 68 -29.79 33.48 -11.42
CA SER A 68 -28.80 33.15 -12.46
C SER A 68 -27.57 32.50 -11.81
N LEU A 69 -27.80 31.38 -11.13
CA LEU A 69 -26.78 30.66 -10.38
C LEU A 69 -25.76 29.98 -11.31
N SER A 70 -24.70 30.73 -11.62
CA SER A 70 -23.38 30.25 -12.03
C SER A 70 -23.33 29.27 -13.20
N VAL A 71 -23.69 29.75 -14.40
CA VAL A 71 -22.91 29.37 -15.58
C VAL A 71 -21.62 30.22 -15.57
N GLY A 72 -20.49 29.65 -16.01
CA GLY A 72 -19.21 30.39 -16.03
C GLY A 72 -19.24 31.59 -16.99
N SER A 73 -18.34 32.55 -16.78
CA SER A 73 -18.17 33.76 -17.61
C SER A 73 -18.00 33.48 -19.10
N ASP A 74 -17.55 32.28 -19.43
CA ASP A 74 -17.07 31.88 -20.75
C ASP A 74 -18.17 31.16 -21.55
N PHE A 75 -19.34 30.89 -20.94
CA PHE A 75 -20.47 30.28 -21.62
C PHE A 75 -21.34 31.35 -22.30
N GLU A 76 -21.15 31.50 -23.61
CA GLU A 76 -21.99 32.38 -24.42
C GLU A 76 -23.47 31.93 -24.41
N PRO A 77 -24.42 32.79 -23.98
CA PRO A 77 -25.85 32.47 -23.92
C PRO A 77 -26.48 32.15 -25.27
N TRP A 78 -27.55 31.33 -25.26
CA TRP A 78 -28.30 30.98 -26.48
C TRP A 78 -28.82 32.20 -27.25
N SER A 79 -29.18 33.29 -26.57
CA SER A 79 -29.61 34.53 -27.23
C SER A 79 -28.54 35.18 -28.11
N SER A 80 -27.25 35.03 -27.76
CA SER A 80 -26.12 35.49 -28.57
C SER A 80 -25.87 34.54 -29.74
N LYS A 81 -25.75 33.23 -29.46
CA LYS A 81 -25.58 32.18 -30.51
C LYS A 81 -26.71 32.19 -31.54
N ARG A 82 -27.94 32.47 -31.11
CA ARG A 82 -29.11 32.65 -31.98
C ARG A 82 -28.86 33.76 -33.01
N GLY A 83 -28.38 34.92 -32.57
CA GLY A 83 -28.04 36.05 -33.45
C GLY A 83 -26.91 35.71 -34.41
N GLU A 84 -25.84 35.08 -33.91
CA GLU A 84 -24.70 34.67 -34.73
C GLU A 84 -25.09 33.64 -35.80
N ILE A 85 -25.89 32.63 -35.45
CA ILE A 85 -26.37 31.59 -36.38
C ILE A 85 -27.20 32.21 -37.51
N LEU A 86 -28.18 33.06 -37.18
CA LEU A 86 -29.04 33.71 -38.17
C LEU A 86 -28.27 34.68 -39.09
N ALA A 87 -27.18 35.28 -38.61
CA ALA A 87 -26.30 36.13 -39.41
C ALA A 87 -25.30 35.33 -40.28
N ARG A 88 -24.81 34.19 -39.79
CA ARG A 88 -23.79 33.36 -40.47
C ARG A 88 -24.39 32.40 -41.51
N TYR A 89 -25.54 31.80 -41.23
CA TYR A 89 -26.15 30.75 -42.07
C TYR A 89 -27.29 31.31 -42.90
N THR A 90 -26.93 32.14 -43.88
CA THR A 90 -27.83 32.77 -44.86
C THR A 90 -27.92 31.95 -46.15
N THR A 91 -28.89 32.22 -47.01
CA THR A 91 -28.96 31.59 -48.35
C THR A 91 -29.60 32.49 -49.42
N ASN A 92 -29.09 32.34 -50.65
CA ASN A 92 -29.69 32.86 -51.88
C ASN A 92 -30.49 31.79 -52.64
N GLU A 93 -30.52 30.55 -52.13
CA GLU A 93 -31.28 29.45 -52.71
C GLU A 93 -32.77 29.56 -52.37
N LYS A 94 -33.60 29.03 -53.27
CA LYS A 94 -35.06 29.12 -53.22
C LYS A 94 -35.64 28.12 -52.22
N LEU A 95 -36.28 28.64 -51.16
CA LEU A 95 -36.85 27.85 -50.07
C LEU A 95 -38.31 27.45 -50.35
N SER A 96 -38.82 26.46 -49.63
CA SER A 96 -40.22 26.00 -49.72
C SER A 96 -40.82 25.68 -48.35
N ILE A 97 -42.11 25.98 -48.16
CA ILE A 97 -42.87 25.70 -46.94
C ILE A 97 -44.03 24.74 -47.30
N ASN A 98 -43.73 23.44 -47.32
CA ASN A 98 -44.67 22.40 -47.76
C ASN A 98 -45.72 22.06 -46.69
N LEU A 99 -46.68 22.96 -46.47
CA LEU A 99 -47.74 22.85 -45.47
C LEU A 99 -49.06 22.33 -46.07
N TYR A 100 -49.30 21.01 -45.98
CA TYR A 100 -50.63 20.46 -46.24
C TYR A 100 -51.61 20.87 -45.13
N MET A 101 -52.38 21.94 -45.37
CA MET A 101 -53.43 22.44 -44.48
C MET A 101 -54.86 22.23 -45.04
N GLY A 102 -55.04 21.16 -45.83
CA GLY A 102 -56.32 20.80 -46.44
C GLY A 102 -57.37 20.32 -45.43
N SER A 103 -58.63 20.71 -45.66
CA SER A 103 -59.80 20.13 -45.02
C SER A 103 -60.16 18.76 -45.63
N GLU A 104 -60.87 17.92 -44.89
CA GLU A 104 -61.19 16.56 -45.35
C GLU A 104 -62.16 16.57 -46.54
N LYS A 105 -61.73 16.01 -47.67
CA LYS A 105 -62.62 15.52 -48.74
C LYS A 105 -62.31 14.06 -49.05
N GLY A 106 -63.37 13.29 -49.29
CA GLY A 106 -63.33 11.83 -49.35
C GLY A 106 -62.68 11.27 -50.61
N LYS A 107 -62.40 9.95 -50.56
CA LYS A 107 -61.86 9.16 -51.69
C LYS A 107 -62.72 9.33 -52.95
N ALA A 108 -62.08 9.63 -54.08
CA ALA A 108 -62.71 9.52 -55.38
C ALA A 108 -63.06 8.05 -55.70
N SER A 109 -64.23 7.84 -56.32
CA SER A 109 -64.66 6.56 -56.89
C SER A 109 -64.72 6.65 -58.43
N THR A 110 -64.97 5.51 -59.08
CA THR A 110 -64.81 5.30 -60.54
C THR A 110 -65.64 6.23 -61.44
N PRO A 111 -65.18 6.50 -62.68
CA PRO A 111 -65.78 7.50 -63.56
C PRO A 111 -67.09 7.03 -64.22
N GLY A 112 -68.03 7.96 -64.42
CA GLY A 112 -69.29 7.64 -65.13
C GLY A 112 -70.44 8.64 -65.01
N SER A 113 -70.21 9.94 -65.24
CA SER A 113 -71.31 10.91 -65.48
C SER A 113 -70.81 12.17 -66.19
N THR A 114 -71.61 12.72 -67.10
CA THR A 114 -71.30 13.96 -67.84
C THR A 114 -71.60 15.19 -66.99
N VAL A 115 -70.57 15.79 -66.39
CA VAL A 115 -70.67 17.07 -65.68
C VAL A 115 -70.75 18.22 -66.70
N SER A 116 -71.65 19.19 -66.46
CA SER A 116 -71.85 20.34 -67.36
C SER A 116 -70.63 21.26 -67.39
N GLU A 117 -70.34 21.82 -68.57
CA GLU A 117 -69.21 22.70 -68.87
C GLU A 117 -69.08 23.86 -67.87
N LYS A 118 -70.19 24.50 -67.46
CA LYS A 118 -70.20 25.58 -66.45
C LYS A 118 -69.81 25.16 -65.03
N VAL A 119 -69.87 23.87 -64.71
CA VAL A 119 -69.37 23.32 -63.43
C VAL A 119 -67.89 22.98 -63.56
N ARG A 120 -67.42 22.59 -64.75
CA ARG A 120 -66.01 22.41 -65.06
C ARG A 120 -65.25 23.75 -64.94
N THR A 121 -65.72 24.83 -65.56
CA THR A 121 -65.07 26.15 -65.48
C THR A 121 -64.95 26.64 -64.03
N ARG A 122 -65.96 26.38 -63.18
CA ARG A 122 -65.94 26.74 -61.76
C ARG A 122 -65.07 25.84 -60.87
N LEU A 123 -64.67 24.67 -61.36
CA LEU A 123 -63.67 23.83 -60.71
C LEU A 123 -62.27 24.26 -61.14
N GLU A 124 -62.09 24.57 -62.44
CA GLU A 124 -60.84 25.13 -62.98
C GLU A 124 -60.53 26.51 -62.34
N GLU A 125 -61.53 27.40 -62.19
CA GLU A 125 -61.40 28.68 -61.44
C GLU A 125 -61.08 28.50 -59.94
N LEU A 126 -61.36 27.34 -59.34
CA LEU A 126 -61.04 27.06 -57.93
C LEU A 126 -59.67 26.38 -57.78
N ASP A 127 -59.31 25.48 -58.69
CA ASP A 127 -57.97 24.90 -58.78
C ASP A 127 -56.93 26.01 -59.09
N ASP A 128 -57.22 26.95 -60.00
CA ASP A 128 -56.33 28.10 -60.28
C ASP A 128 -56.07 28.98 -59.04
N LEU A 129 -57.08 29.15 -58.17
CA LEU A 129 -56.95 29.91 -56.92
C LEU A 129 -56.19 29.14 -55.83
N GLU A 130 -56.41 27.83 -55.67
CA GLU A 130 -55.62 27.02 -54.74
C GLU A 130 -54.17 26.85 -55.24
N GLU A 131 -53.94 26.65 -56.55
CA GLU A 131 -52.60 26.53 -57.14
C GLU A 131 -51.81 27.85 -57.03
N GLY A 132 -52.47 29.00 -57.13
CA GLY A 132 -51.88 30.30 -56.79
C GLY A 132 -51.33 30.34 -55.36
N SER A 133 -52.14 29.95 -54.37
CA SER A 133 -51.72 29.91 -52.97
C SER A 133 -50.64 28.86 -52.66
N GLN A 134 -50.56 27.79 -53.44
CA GLN A 134 -49.49 26.78 -53.33
C GLN A 134 -48.20 27.25 -54.01
N LYS A 135 -48.28 28.04 -55.09
CA LYS A 135 -47.12 28.69 -55.72
C LYS A 135 -46.45 29.71 -54.80
N GLU A 136 -47.20 30.43 -53.97
CA GLU A 136 -46.63 31.35 -52.95
C GLU A 136 -45.82 30.62 -51.85
N LEU A 137 -46.07 29.33 -51.63
CA LEU A 137 -45.34 28.51 -50.64
C LEU A 137 -44.06 27.86 -51.21
N LEU A 138 -43.75 28.08 -52.50
CA LEU A 138 -42.64 27.50 -53.22
C LEU A 138 -41.75 28.60 -53.81
N ASN A 139 -40.43 28.47 -53.64
CA ASN A 139 -39.41 29.43 -54.13
C ASN A 139 -39.30 30.75 -53.35
N LEU A 140 -39.61 30.72 -52.06
CA LEU A 140 -39.44 31.84 -51.12
C LEU A 140 -37.97 32.30 -51.02
N THR A 141 -37.74 33.59 -50.80
CA THR A 141 -36.43 34.07 -50.33
C THR A 141 -36.23 33.77 -48.84
N GLN A 142 -35.01 33.94 -48.31
CA GLN A 142 -34.76 33.85 -46.87
C GLN A 142 -35.65 34.81 -46.06
N GLN A 143 -35.92 36.02 -46.56
CA GLN A 143 -36.73 37.00 -45.84
C GLN A 143 -38.21 36.61 -45.84
N ASP A 144 -38.75 36.19 -46.98
CA ASP A 144 -40.15 35.73 -47.08
C ASP A 144 -40.38 34.47 -46.24
N TYR A 145 -39.42 33.53 -46.25
CA TYR A 145 -39.44 32.35 -45.39
C TYR A 145 -39.47 32.74 -43.91
N THR A 146 -38.64 33.71 -43.49
CA THR A 146 -38.59 34.19 -42.10
C THR A 146 -39.91 34.84 -41.70
N ASN A 147 -40.44 35.76 -42.53
CA ASN A 147 -41.74 36.39 -42.32
C ASN A 147 -42.86 35.34 -42.17
N ARG A 148 -42.90 34.32 -43.04
CA ARG A 148 -43.93 33.27 -43.01
C ARG A 148 -43.83 32.36 -41.79
N ILE A 149 -42.63 32.12 -41.27
CA ILE A 149 -42.44 31.42 -39.99
C ILE A 149 -42.90 32.30 -38.81
N GLU A 150 -42.67 33.61 -38.84
CA GLU A 150 -43.21 34.54 -37.83
C GLU A 150 -44.76 34.61 -37.87
N GLU A 151 -45.37 34.62 -39.05
CA GLU A 151 -46.84 34.53 -39.21
C GLU A 151 -47.42 33.23 -38.63
N LEU A 152 -46.71 32.11 -38.74
CA LEU A 152 -47.09 30.84 -38.10
C LEU A 152 -46.96 30.92 -36.57
N ASN A 153 -45.98 31.66 -36.06
CA ASN A 153 -45.82 31.93 -34.61
C ASN A 153 -46.94 32.84 -34.07
N GLN A 154 -47.37 33.86 -34.81
CA GLN A 154 -48.56 34.65 -34.43
C GLN A 154 -49.83 33.80 -34.54
N SER A 155 -50.01 33.05 -35.63
CA SER A 155 -51.14 32.12 -35.81
C SER A 155 -51.26 31.08 -34.69
N LEU A 156 -50.13 30.63 -34.13
CA LEU A 156 -50.06 29.78 -32.94
C LEU A 156 -50.61 30.51 -31.69
N LYS A 157 -50.15 31.74 -31.43
CA LYS A 157 -50.59 32.55 -30.29
C LYS A 157 -52.07 32.91 -30.40
N ASP A 158 -52.54 33.30 -31.57
CA ASP A 158 -53.95 33.62 -31.84
C ASP A 158 -54.85 32.39 -31.68
N ALA A 159 -54.40 31.23 -32.18
CA ALA A 159 -55.08 29.95 -31.94
C ALA A 159 -55.08 29.56 -30.45
N TRP A 160 -54.02 29.88 -29.71
CA TRP A 160 -53.96 29.61 -28.26
C TRP A 160 -54.87 30.56 -27.47
N ALA A 161 -54.89 31.86 -27.80
CA ALA A 161 -55.74 32.88 -27.19
C ALA A 161 -57.23 32.61 -27.46
N SER A 162 -57.57 32.16 -28.68
CA SER A 162 -58.94 31.76 -29.08
C SER A 162 -59.38 30.40 -28.52
N ASP A 163 -58.66 29.84 -27.54
CA ASP A 163 -58.79 28.49 -26.98
C ASP A 163 -58.76 27.31 -27.98
N GLN A 164 -58.37 27.54 -29.23
CA GLN A 164 -58.27 26.52 -30.29
C GLN A 164 -57.02 25.64 -30.12
N LYS A 165 -56.84 25.01 -28.96
CA LYS A 165 -55.61 24.25 -28.61
C LYS A 165 -55.28 23.11 -29.57
N VAL A 166 -56.29 22.53 -30.24
CA VAL A 166 -56.09 21.52 -31.30
C VAL A 166 -55.49 22.14 -32.57
N LYS A 167 -55.87 23.38 -32.91
CA LYS A 167 -55.27 24.15 -34.02
C LYS A 167 -53.84 24.55 -33.67
N ALA A 168 -53.59 25.03 -32.44
CA ALA A 168 -52.25 25.30 -31.93
C ALA A 168 -51.32 24.07 -32.05
N LEU A 169 -51.76 22.90 -31.55
CA LEU A 169 -51.01 21.65 -31.67
C LEU A 169 -50.77 21.26 -33.15
N LYS A 170 -51.77 21.40 -34.02
CA LYS A 170 -51.60 21.16 -35.47
C LYS A 170 -50.55 22.08 -36.10
N ILE A 171 -50.55 23.39 -35.78
CA ILE A 171 -49.54 24.34 -36.28
C ILE A 171 -48.13 23.89 -35.87
N VAL A 172 -47.92 23.53 -34.60
CA VAL A 172 -46.59 23.18 -34.06
C VAL A 172 -46.08 21.83 -34.60
N ILE A 173 -46.99 20.85 -34.78
CA ILE A 173 -46.68 19.59 -35.48
C ILE A 173 -46.18 19.89 -36.90
N GLN A 174 -46.87 20.75 -37.64
CA GLN A 174 -46.50 21.10 -39.01
C GLN A 174 -45.20 21.91 -39.08
N CYS A 175 -44.96 22.84 -38.15
CA CYS A 175 -43.68 23.54 -38.04
C CYS A 175 -42.53 22.55 -37.82
N SER A 176 -42.71 21.55 -36.95
CA SER A 176 -41.72 20.50 -36.71
C SER A 176 -41.45 19.60 -37.92
N LYS A 177 -42.39 19.48 -38.88
CA LYS A 177 -42.13 18.77 -40.15
C LYS A 177 -41.15 19.50 -41.04
N LEU A 178 -41.08 20.83 -40.97
CA LEU A 178 -40.11 21.59 -41.76
C LEU A 178 -38.65 21.29 -41.33
N LEU A 179 -38.44 20.67 -40.16
CA LEU A 179 -37.14 20.15 -39.72
C LEU A 179 -36.77 18.79 -40.35
N SER A 180 -37.69 18.10 -41.05
CA SER A 180 -37.33 16.92 -41.86
C SER A 180 -36.90 17.29 -43.28
N ASP A 181 -36.93 18.57 -43.65
CA ASP A 181 -36.56 19.07 -44.97
C ASP A 181 -35.12 19.63 -44.96
N THR A 182 -34.19 18.83 -45.50
CA THR A 182 -32.76 19.17 -45.65
C THR A 182 -32.38 19.66 -47.06
N THR A 183 -33.35 20.06 -47.90
CA THR A 183 -33.09 20.55 -49.28
C THR A 183 -31.99 21.61 -49.40
N VAL A 184 -32.03 22.64 -48.53
CA VAL A 184 -31.02 23.71 -48.46
C VAL A 184 -30.19 23.53 -47.19
N ILE A 185 -29.18 22.65 -47.27
CA ILE A 185 -28.32 22.25 -46.14
C ILE A 185 -27.68 23.46 -45.43
N GLN A 186 -27.19 24.45 -46.18
CA GLN A 186 -26.50 25.61 -45.61
C GLN A 186 -27.42 26.53 -44.78
N PHE A 187 -28.72 26.54 -45.07
CA PHE A 187 -29.73 27.30 -44.32
C PHE A 187 -30.34 26.51 -43.16
N TYR A 188 -30.11 25.19 -43.08
CA TYR A 188 -30.67 24.33 -42.04
C TYR A 188 -30.43 24.84 -40.59
N PRO A 189 -29.26 25.41 -40.22
CA PRO A 189 -29.05 25.97 -38.88
C PRO A 189 -30.01 27.12 -38.56
N SER A 190 -30.27 28.01 -39.51
CA SER A 190 -31.23 29.12 -39.38
C SER A 190 -32.67 28.62 -39.37
N LYS A 191 -33.00 27.66 -40.25
CA LYS A 191 -34.29 26.95 -40.27
C LYS A 191 -34.61 26.33 -38.89
N PHE A 192 -33.62 25.66 -38.29
CA PHE A 192 -33.71 25.06 -36.96
C PHE A 192 -33.95 26.09 -35.84
N VAL A 193 -33.22 27.20 -35.85
CA VAL A 193 -33.42 28.29 -34.89
C VAL A 193 -34.85 28.82 -34.94
N LEU A 194 -35.32 29.23 -36.12
CA LEU A 194 -36.63 29.86 -36.28
C LEU A 194 -37.80 28.93 -35.88
N ILE A 195 -37.69 27.63 -36.17
CA ILE A 195 -38.73 26.66 -35.80
C ILE A 195 -38.65 26.29 -34.31
N THR A 196 -37.46 26.18 -33.72
CA THR A 196 -37.35 25.85 -32.29
C THR A 196 -37.80 26.99 -31.38
N ASP A 197 -37.77 28.26 -31.83
CA ASP A 197 -38.42 29.37 -31.12
C ASP A 197 -39.96 29.22 -31.06
N ILE A 198 -40.60 28.64 -32.08
CA ILE A 198 -42.04 28.33 -32.10
C ILE A 198 -42.36 27.17 -31.15
N LEU A 199 -41.51 26.13 -31.16
CA LEU A 199 -41.63 24.99 -30.25
C LEU A 199 -41.48 25.43 -28.79
N ASP A 200 -40.50 26.27 -28.47
CA ASP A 200 -40.30 26.79 -27.12
C ASP A 200 -41.45 27.71 -26.70
N THR A 201 -42.02 28.49 -27.63
CA THR A 201 -43.24 29.28 -27.40
C THR A 201 -44.42 28.38 -27.05
N PHE A 202 -44.63 27.28 -27.78
CA PHE A 202 -45.68 26.30 -27.48
C PHE A 202 -45.45 25.59 -26.14
N GLY A 203 -44.22 25.13 -25.88
CA GLY A 203 -43.83 24.48 -24.64
C GLY A 203 -44.09 25.36 -23.42
N LYS A 204 -43.73 26.64 -23.51
CA LYS A 204 -44.04 27.65 -22.50
C LYS A 204 -45.56 27.82 -22.31
N LEU A 205 -46.33 28.00 -23.38
CA LEU A 205 -47.79 28.17 -23.28
C LEU A 205 -48.50 26.94 -22.66
N VAL A 206 -48.04 25.72 -22.97
CA VAL A 206 -48.52 24.49 -22.34
C VAL A 206 -48.16 24.45 -20.86
N TYR A 207 -46.93 24.78 -20.49
CA TYR A 207 -46.45 24.80 -19.11
C TYR A 207 -47.21 25.84 -18.27
N GLU A 208 -47.33 27.08 -18.74
CA GLU A 208 -48.07 28.17 -18.07
C GLU A 208 -49.54 27.80 -17.86
N ARG A 209 -50.18 27.15 -18.83
CA ARG A 209 -51.55 26.64 -18.67
C ARG A 209 -51.63 25.61 -17.54
N ILE A 210 -50.80 24.58 -17.54
CA ILE A 210 -50.85 23.53 -16.52
C ILE A 210 -50.54 24.13 -15.13
N PHE A 211 -49.56 25.03 -15.04
CA PHE A 211 -49.23 25.76 -13.81
C PHE A 211 -50.42 26.61 -13.30
N SER A 212 -51.11 27.34 -14.19
CA SER A 212 -52.29 28.13 -13.82
C SER A 212 -53.45 27.27 -13.32
N MET A 213 -53.56 26.02 -13.78
CA MET A 213 -54.57 25.06 -13.30
C MET A 213 -54.20 24.41 -11.95
N CYS A 214 -52.96 24.55 -11.49
CA CYS A 214 -52.54 24.16 -10.14
C CYS A 214 -52.90 25.22 -9.09
N ALA A 215 -53.05 26.49 -9.51
CA ALA A 215 -53.23 27.63 -8.63
C ALA A 215 -54.70 27.84 -8.24
N ASP A 216 -55.21 26.96 -7.37
CA ASP A 216 -56.50 27.18 -6.70
C ASP A 216 -56.52 28.54 -5.97
N HIS A 217 -57.69 29.19 -5.96
CA HIS A 217 -57.89 30.65 -5.77
C HIS A 217 -57.37 31.32 -4.48
N CYS A 218 -56.63 30.65 -3.60
CA CYS A 218 -56.11 31.19 -2.34
C CYS A 218 -54.58 31.32 -2.24
N THR A 219 -53.77 30.56 -2.99
CA THR A 219 -52.29 30.67 -2.97
C THR A 219 -51.63 30.18 -4.27
N PRO A 220 -50.68 30.94 -4.86
CA PRO A 220 -49.83 30.43 -5.94
C PRO A 220 -48.82 29.39 -5.41
N LEU A 221 -48.43 28.43 -6.25
CA LEU A 221 -47.40 27.45 -5.89
C LEU A 221 -45.99 28.08 -5.93
N PRO A 222 -45.05 27.62 -5.06
CA PRO A 222 -43.64 27.98 -5.17
C PRO A 222 -43.01 27.44 -6.45
N ASP A 223 -41.99 28.11 -6.98
CA ASP A 223 -41.28 27.69 -8.21
C ASP A 223 -40.65 26.29 -8.08
N ASN A 224 -40.30 25.88 -6.87
CA ASN A 224 -39.84 24.53 -6.52
C ASN A 224 -40.94 23.65 -5.88
N PHE A 225 -42.16 23.72 -6.43
CA PHE A 225 -43.23 22.76 -6.16
C PHE A 225 -42.83 21.31 -6.48
N THR A 226 -43.53 20.37 -5.87
CA THR A 226 -43.36 18.92 -6.05
C THR A 226 -44.62 18.28 -6.62
N PRO A 227 -44.55 17.13 -7.34
CA PRO A 227 -45.73 16.50 -7.95
C PRO A 227 -46.83 16.14 -6.95
N GLU A 228 -46.47 15.89 -5.69
CA GLU A 228 -47.42 15.62 -4.61
C GLU A 228 -48.29 16.85 -4.27
N SER A 229 -47.78 18.06 -4.52
CA SER A 229 -48.51 19.34 -4.33
C SER A 229 -49.31 19.80 -5.56
N VAL A 230 -49.32 19.04 -6.66
CA VAL A 230 -50.07 19.35 -7.89
C VAL A 230 -51.46 18.70 -7.83
N ASN A 231 -52.52 19.45 -8.13
CA ASN A 231 -53.88 18.89 -8.13
C ASN A 231 -54.10 17.88 -9.29
N ASP A 232 -55.04 16.96 -9.11
CA ASP A 232 -55.20 15.84 -10.05
C ASP A 232 -55.73 16.28 -11.43
N ILE A 233 -56.44 17.41 -11.49
CA ILE A 233 -56.90 18.03 -12.75
C ILE A 233 -55.72 18.51 -13.59
N ALA A 234 -54.70 19.12 -12.99
CA ALA A 234 -53.48 19.53 -13.68
C ALA A 234 -52.62 18.33 -14.09
N LYS A 235 -52.51 17.28 -13.25
CA LYS A 235 -51.86 16.00 -13.60
C LYS A 235 -52.54 15.34 -14.80
N GLU A 236 -53.86 15.18 -14.77
CA GLU A 236 -54.62 14.58 -15.88
C GLU A 236 -54.50 15.42 -17.15
N THR A 237 -54.54 16.75 -17.04
CA THR A 237 -54.31 17.67 -18.17
C THR A 237 -52.91 17.51 -18.77
N CYS A 238 -51.89 17.34 -17.92
CA CYS A 238 -50.51 17.10 -18.36
C CYS A 238 -50.34 15.74 -19.04
N LEU A 239 -50.86 14.66 -18.46
CA LEU A 239 -50.91 13.33 -19.08
C LEU A 239 -51.64 13.36 -20.43
N ASN A 240 -52.77 14.06 -20.52
CA ASN A 240 -53.52 14.24 -21.76
C ASN A 240 -52.70 14.95 -22.87
N TRP A 241 -51.77 15.84 -22.54
CA TRP A 241 -50.84 16.40 -23.52
C TRP A 241 -49.81 15.36 -23.99
N PHE A 242 -49.18 14.63 -23.07
CA PHE A 242 -48.22 13.57 -23.43
C PHE A 242 -48.87 12.46 -24.26
N PHE A 243 -50.09 12.01 -23.94
CA PHE A 243 -50.80 11.01 -24.76
C PHE A 243 -51.15 11.53 -26.16
N LYS A 244 -51.59 12.79 -26.29
CA LYS A 244 -51.85 13.42 -27.61
C LYS A 244 -50.56 13.49 -28.44
N ILE A 245 -49.44 13.82 -27.84
CA ILE A 245 -48.14 13.89 -28.52
C ILE A 245 -47.60 12.50 -28.87
N ALA A 246 -47.72 11.51 -27.97
CA ALA A 246 -47.33 10.13 -28.24
C ALA A 246 -48.07 9.51 -29.45
N SER A 247 -49.31 9.93 -29.70
CA SER A 247 -50.12 9.51 -30.86
C SER A 247 -49.68 10.10 -32.21
N ILE A 248 -48.72 11.03 -32.24
CA ILE A 248 -48.14 11.55 -33.48
C ILE A 248 -47.35 10.42 -34.17
N ARG A 249 -47.78 10.05 -35.39
CA ARG A 249 -47.21 8.93 -36.16
C ARG A 249 -45.80 9.20 -36.69
N GLU A 250 -45.47 10.46 -36.97
CA GLU A 250 -44.19 10.86 -37.58
C GLU A 250 -43.14 11.15 -36.50
N LEU A 251 -41.96 10.53 -36.64
CA LEU A 251 -40.93 10.53 -35.60
C LEU A 251 -40.40 11.92 -35.26
N ILE A 252 -40.06 12.73 -36.28
CA ILE A 252 -39.45 14.06 -36.11
C ILE A 252 -40.43 15.02 -35.42
N PRO A 253 -41.69 15.21 -35.88
CA PRO A 253 -42.67 16.00 -35.15
C PRO A 253 -42.97 15.50 -33.74
N ARG A 254 -43.06 14.18 -33.53
CA ARG A 254 -43.26 13.64 -32.17
C ARG A 254 -42.10 14.02 -31.26
N PHE A 255 -40.86 13.78 -31.68
CA PHE A 255 -39.66 14.07 -30.88
C PHE A 255 -39.56 15.55 -30.51
N TYR A 256 -39.71 16.46 -31.48
CA TYR A 256 -39.55 17.90 -31.23
C TYR A 256 -40.67 18.45 -30.34
N VAL A 257 -41.93 18.09 -30.59
CA VAL A 257 -43.06 18.55 -29.76
C VAL A 257 -43.00 17.95 -28.35
N GLU A 258 -42.61 16.67 -28.20
CA GLU A 258 -42.43 16.05 -26.88
C GLU A 258 -41.28 16.68 -26.10
N THR A 259 -40.16 16.99 -26.76
CA THR A 259 -39.03 17.69 -26.14
C THR A 259 -39.42 19.10 -25.71
N SER A 260 -40.23 19.83 -26.50
CA SER A 260 -40.68 21.19 -26.16
C SER A 260 -41.50 21.26 -24.86
N ILE A 261 -42.26 20.20 -24.52
CA ILE A 261 -43.03 20.11 -23.27
C ILE A 261 -42.32 19.31 -22.18
N LEU A 262 -41.03 18.95 -22.34
CA LEU A 262 -40.31 18.07 -21.39
C LEU A 262 -40.33 18.61 -19.95
N LYS A 263 -40.33 19.94 -19.77
CA LYS A 263 -40.43 20.60 -18.46
C LYS A 263 -41.77 20.33 -17.74
N CYS A 264 -42.83 19.98 -18.46
CA CYS A 264 -44.13 19.63 -17.88
C CYS A 264 -44.13 18.29 -17.11
N ASN A 265 -43.10 17.43 -17.28
CA ASN A 265 -42.97 16.23 -16.45
C ASN A 265 -42.80 16.54 -14.95
N LYS A 266 -42.35 17.75 -14.58
CA LYS A 266 -42.31 18.22 -13.17
C LYS A 266 -43.70 18.22 -12.50
N PHE A 267 -44.80 18.25 -13.25
CA PHE A 267 -46.15 18.11 -12.73
C PHE A 267 -46.56 16.65 -12.44
N LEU A 268 -45.81 15.66 -12.94
CA LEU A 268 -46.19 14.24 -12.92
C LEU A 268 -45.34 13.41 -11.95
N SER A 269 -44.02 13.50 -12.02
CA SER A 269 -43.13 12.79 -11.08
C SER A 269 -41.77 13.49 -10.95
N LYS A 270 -41.10 13.29 -9.81
CA LYS A 270 -39.77 13.86 -9.53
C LYS A 270 -38.69 13.30 -10.46
N THR A 271 -38.88 12.07 -10.91
CA THR A 271 -37.98 11.29 -11.77
C THR A 271 -38.35 11.34 -13.26
N GLY A 272 -39.54 11.80 -13.64
CA GLY A 272 -40.09 11.62 -14.99
C GLY A 272 -39.30 12.25 -16.13
N ILE A 273 -38.50 13.29 -15.86
CA ILE A 273 -37.55 13.84 -16.83
C ILE A 273 -36.39 12.86 -17.06
N SER A 274 -35.85 12.27 -15.99
CA SER A 274 -34.81 11.23 -16.04
C SER A 274 -35.29 9.97 -16.76
N GLU A 275 -36.54 9.55 -16.53
CA GLU A 275 -37.15 8.40 -17.22
C GLU A 275 -37.42 8.68 -18.72
N CYS A 276 -37.80 9.91 -19.08
CA CYS A 276 -38.04 10.28 -20.47
C CYS A 276 -36.75 10.47 -21.29
N LEU A 277 -35.64 10.85 -20.66
CA LEU A 277 -34.41 11.23 -21.37
C LEU A 277 -33.74 10.08 -22.14
N PRO A 278 -33.57 8.85 -21.60
CA PRO A 278 -33.09 7.69 -22.35
C PRO A 278 -34.01 7.32 -23.51
N ARG A 279 -35.33 7.47 -23.36
CA ARG A 279 -36.33 7.21 -24.41
C ARG A 279 -36.23 8.22 -25.54
N LEU A 280 -36.16 9.52 -25.23
CA LEU A 280 -35.97 10.58 -26.24
C LEU A 280 -34.63 10.42 -26.96
N THR A 281 -33.56 10.12 -26.24
CA THR A 281 -32.23 9.82 -26.82
C THR A 281 -32.28 8.59 -27.74
N SER A 282 -33.01 7.55 -27.35
CA SER A 282 -33.23 6.36 -28.19
C SER A 282 -34.10 6.65 -29.41
N MET A 283 -35.05 7.59 -29.33
CA MET A 283 -35.87 8.01 -30.47
C MET A 283 -35.05 8.74 -31.55
N ILE A 284 -33.98 9.46 -31.19
CA ILE A 284 -33.08 10.09 -32.16
C ILE A 284 -32.40 9.04 -33.06
N ARG A 285 -32.15 7.82 -32.58
CA ARG A 285 -31.57 6.72 -33.37
C ARG A 285 -32.43 6.33 -34.59
N GLY A 286 -33.72 6.70 -34.62
CA GLY A 286 -34.61 6.49 -35.76
C GLY A 286 -34.55 7.57 -36.83
N ILE A 287 -33.76 8.64 -36.65
CA ILE A 287 -33.59 9.73 -37.61
C ILE A 287 -32.44 9.39 -38.55
N GLY A 288 -32.76 9.01 -39.80
CA GLY A 288 -31.76 8.56 -40.78
C GLY A 288 -30.93 9.66 -41.46
N ASP A 289 -31.29 10.93 -41.28
CA ASP A 289 -30.52 12.08 -41.77
C ASP A 289 -29.56 12.56 -40.65
N PRO A 290 -28.22 12.53 -40.84
CA PRO A 290 -27.26 12.90 -39.80
C PRO A 290 -27.36 14.36 -39.35
N LEU A 291 -27.71 15.29 -40.25
CA LEU A 291 -27.86 16.71 -39.95
C LEU A 291 -29.06 16.92 -39.02
N VAL A 292 -30.21 16.33 -39.38
CA VAL A 292 -31.41 16.36 -38.53
C VAL A 292 -31.13 15.67 -37.17
N ALA A 293 -30.42 14.54 -37.17
CA ALA A 293 -30.09 13.81 -35.94
C ALA A 293 -29.12 14.57 -35.02
N VAL A 294 -28.15 15.33 -35.54
CA VAL A 294 -27.26 16.18 -34.73
C VAL A 294 -28.03 17.36 -34.14
N TYR A 295 -28.87 18.04 -34.93
CA TYR A 295 -29.69 19.15 -34.42
C TYR A 295 -30.82 18.69 -33.47
N ALA A 296 -31.30 17.45 -33.58
CA ALA A 296 -32.20 16.83 -32.61
C ALA A 296 -31.51 16.64 -31.24
N ARG A 297 -30.26 16.13 -31.22
CA ARG A 297 -29.43 16.06 -30.01
C ARG A 297 -29.19 17.46 -29.42
N ALA A 298 -28.84 18.43 -30.26
CA ALA A 298 -28.60 19.81 -29.84
C ALA A 298 -29.85 20.47 -29.19
N TYR A 299 -31.05 20.21 -29.70
CA TYR A 299 -32.29 20.70 -29.08
C TYR A 299 -32.55 20.06 -27.71
N LEU A 300 -32.39 18.74 -27.60
CA LEU A 300 -32.56 18.03 -26.32
C LEU A 300 -31.57 18.54 -25.25
N CYS A 301 -30.31 18.73 -25.63
CA CYS A 301 -29.30 19.35 -24.76
C CYS A 301 -29.64 20.82 -24.44
N ARG A 302 -30.16 21.61 -25.38
CA ARG A 302 -30.54 23.01 -25.14
C ARG A 302 -31.72 23.16 -24.17
N VAL A 303 -32.70 22.26 -24.22
CA VAL A 303 -33.90 22.31 -23.37
C VAL A 303 -33.62 21.85 -21.92
N HIS A 304 -32.53 21.11 -21.71
CA HIS A 304 -32.22 20.44 -20.43
C HIS A 304 -30.81 20.72 -19.86
N GLY A 305 -29.99 21.53 -20.53
CA GLY A 305 -28.53 21.59 -20.35
C GLY A 305 -28.00 21.91 -18.95
N ASP A 306 -28.83 22.49 -18.09
CA ASP A 306 -28.48 22.81 -16.71
C ASP A 306 -28.17 21.55 -15.86
N THR A 307 -28.56 20.34 -16.29
CA THR A 307 -28.46 19.13 -15.44
C THR A 307 -27.05 18.69 -15.12
N VAL A 308 -26.10 18.64 -16.07
CA VAL A 308 -24.76 18.08 -15.78
C VAL A 308 -24.03 18.94 -14.75
N GLN A 309 -24.10 20.27 -14.89
CA GLN A 309 -23.44 21.18 -13.94
C GLN A 309 -24.15 21.19 -12.58
N ASN A 310 -25.49 21.11 -12.54
CA ASN A 310 -26.22 20.94 -11.28
C ASN A 310 -26.02 19.56 -10.64
N GLN A 311 -25.77 18.49 -11.42
CA GLN A 311 -25.41 17.16 -10.90
C GLN A 311 -24.01 17.17 -10.27
N LEU A 312 -23.03 17.79 -10.94
CA LEU A 312 -21.69 18.00 -10.36
C LEU A 312 -21.75 18.78 -9.06
N VAL A 313 -22.50 19.89 -9.01
CA VAL A 313 -22.73 20.68 -7.78
C VAL A 313 -23.46 19.87 -6.71
N ALA A 314 -24.51 19.11 -7.05
CA ALA A 314 -25.26 18.27 -6.10
C ALA A 314 -24.47 17.06 -5.58
N GLN A 315 -23.43 16.61 -6.31
CA GLN A 315 -22.51 15.54 -5.91
C GLN A 315 -21.22 16.07 -5.27
N GLY A 316 -21.00 17.38 -5.24
CA GLY A 316 -19.77 18.00 -4.72
C GLY A 316 -18.52 17.75 -5.58
N VAL A 317 -18.69 17.47 -6.88
CA VAL A 317 -17.59 17.11 -7.79
C VAL A 317 -17.15 18.35 -8.58
N GLU A 318 -15.90 18.78 -8.38
CA GLU A 318 -15.32 19.90 -9.13
C GLU A 318 -15.02 19.55 -10.59
N ILE A 319 -15.02 20.55 -11.47
CA ILE A 319 -14.76 20.39 -12.91
C ILE A 319 -13.39 19.76 -13.21
N PRO A 320 -12.27 20.13 -12.55
CA PRO A 320 -11.00 19.43 -12.73
C PRO A 320 -11.08 17.93 -12.42
N SER A 321 -11.73 17.57 -11.31
CA SER A 321 -11.94 16.17 -10.91
C SER A 321 -12.76 15.40 -11.94
N TYR A 322 -13.84 16.00 -12.46
CA TYR A 322 -14.62 15.44 -13.57
C TYR A 322 -13.77 15.24 -14.84
N LEU A 323 -12.92 16.20 -15.20
CA LEU A 323 -12.03 16.08 -16.36
C LEU A 323 -11.01 14.93 -16.21
N THR A 324 -10.55 14.62 -14.99
CA THR A 324 -9.63 13.49 -14.78
C THR A 324 -10.26 12.12 -15.11
N LEU A 325 -11.59 11.99 -15.05
CA LEU A 325 -12.33 10.75 -15.35
C LEU A 325 -12.20 10.32 -16.82
N TYR A 326 -11.88 11.25 -17.74
CA TYR A 326 -11.61 10.92 -19.14
C TYR A 326 -10.22 10.29 -19.35
N SER A 327 -9.25 10.58 -18.48
CA SER A 327 -7.85 10.17 -18.67
C SER A 327 -7.71 8.66 -18.91
N PRO A 328 -8.28 7.74 -18.11
CA PRO A 328 -8.11 6.30 -18.33
C PRO A 328 -8.56 5.82 -19.73
N ALA A 329 -9.55 6.47 -20.34
CA ALA A 329 -10.02 6.14 -21.69
C ALA A 329 -9.09 6.74 -22.77
N ILE A 330 -8.67 8.00 -22.61
CA ILE A 330 -7.78 8.68 -23.56
C ILE A 330 -6.37 8.07 -23.51
N ASP A 331 -5.84 7.82 -22.31
CA ASP A 331 -4.56 7.16 -22.05
C ASP A 331 -4.52 5.78 -22.74
N TRP A 332 -5.58 4.96 -22.61
CA TRP A 332 -5.67 3.65 -23.26
C TRP A 332 -5.70 3.76 -24.80
N ILE A 333 -6.50 4.69 -25.35
CA ILE A 333 -6.57 4.92 -26.80
C ILE A 333 -5.20 5.38 -27.34
N LEU A 334 -4.55 6.34 -26.68
CA LEU A 334 -3.22 6.80 -27.07
C LEU A 334 -2.17 5.72 -26.90
N GLN A 335 -2.26 4.86 -25.87
CA GLN A 335 -1.33 3.76 -25.64
C GLN A 335 -1.44 2.72 -26.77
N CYS A 336 -2.66 2.39 -27.20
CA CYS A 336 -2.88 1.53 -28.37
C CYS A 336 -2.32 2.13 -29.67
N ILE A 337 -2.37 3.45 -29.84
CA ILE A 337 -1.80 4.14 -31.01
C ILE A 337 -0.27 4.25 -30.93
N ALA A 338 0.29 4.49 -29.75
CA ALA A 338 1.73 4.65 -29.51
C ALA A 338 2.50 3.32 -29.45
N TYR A 339 1.82 2.19 -29.22
CA TYR A 339 2.44 0.87 -29.11
C TYR A 339 3.16 0.48 -30.41
N ARG A 340 4.50 0.50 -30.36
CA ARG A 340 5.42 0.30 -31.50
C ARG A 340 5.30 1.35 -32.62
N ALA A 341 4.73 2.52 -32.34
CA ALA A 341 4.70 3.63 -33.28
C ALA A 341 6.12 4.13 -33.64
N ALA A 342 6.29 4.60 -34.88
CA ALA A 342 7.50 5.28 -35.31
C ALA A 342 7.63 6.64 -34.60
N GLU A 343 8.85 7.04 -34.27
CA GLU A 343 9.12 8.29 -33.55
C GLU A 343 8.71 9.56 -34.32
N THR A 344 8.68 9.48 -35.64
CA THR A 344 8.11 10.53 -36.52
C THR A 344 6.62 10.74 -36.26
N LEU A 345 5.83 9.66 -36.11
CA LEU A 345 4.40 9.73 -35.82
C LEU A 345 4.14 10.28 -34.41
N LEU A 346 4.92 9.86 -33.41
CA LEU A 346 4.84 10.41 -32.05
C LEU A 346 5.16 11.91 -32.02
N THR A 347 6.17 12.35 -32.79
CA THR A 347 6.52 13.77 -32.93
C THR A 347 5.42 14.56 -33.63
N GLU A 348 4.81 14.01 -34.69
CA GLU A 348 3.68 14.66 -35.37
C GLU A 348 2.44 14.76 -34.47
N MET A 349 2.13 13.71 -33.69
CA MET A 349 1.05 13.74 -32.71
C MET A 349 1.29 14.81 -31.64
N MET A 350 2.52 14.93 -31.12
CA MET A 350 2.90 15.97 -30.16
C MET A 350 2.70 17.38 -30.74
N GLU A 351 3.13 17.64 -31.98
CA GLU A 351 2.96 18.95 -32.62
C GLU A 351 1.50 19.25 -33.01
N ARG A 352 0.70 18.23 -33.31
CA ARG A 352 -0.77 18.36 -33.44
C ARG A 352 -1.41 18.73 -32.10
N CYS A 353 -0.99 18.14 -30.98
CA CYS A 353 -1.47 18.50 -29.64
C CYS A 353 -1.12 19.95 -29.26
N ARG A 354 0.07 20.45 -29.63
CA ARG A 354 0.48 21.85 -29.43
C ARG A 354 -0.43 22.86 -30.16
N LYS A 355 -1.14 22.44 -31.22
CA LYS A 355 -2.01 23.30 -32.04
C LYS A 355 -3.49 23.29 -31.62
N LEU A 356 -3.84 22.59 -30.54
CA LEU A 356 -5.20 22.53 -29.99
C LEU A 356 -5.33 23.43 -28.75
N GLY A 357 -6.42 24.19 -28.66
CA GLY A 357 -6.78 24.92 -27.44
C GLY A 357 -7.28 23.98 -26.34
N ASN A 358 -7.07 24.34 -25.07
CA ASN A 358 -7.38 23.51 -23.90
C ASN A 358 -6.81 22.07 -24.01
N ASN A 359 -5.58 21.95 -24.50
CA ASN A 359 -4.90 20.68 -24.74
C ASN A 359 -4.36 19.99 -23.46
N ALA A 360 -4.50 20.61 -22.28
CA ALA A 360 -3.86 20.14 -21.04
C ALA A 360 -4.20 18.67 -20.70
N LEU A 361 -5.47 18.26 -20.78
CA LEU A 361 -5.89 16.86 -20.55
C LEU A 361 -5.23 15.90 -21.57
N LEU A 362 -5.22 16.28 -22.84
CA LEU A 362 -4.61 15.47 -23.91
C LEU A 362 -3.08 15.39 -23.76
N LEU A 363 -2.44 16.47 -23.30
CA LEU A 363 -1.01 16.52 -23.02
C LEU A 363 -0.65 15.62 -21.83
N ASN A 364 -1.51 15.56 -20.80
CA ASN A 364 -1.37 14.57 -19.73
C ASN A 364 -1.40 13.14 -20.29
N SER A 365 -2.44 12.82 -21.07
CA SER A 365 -2.59 11.48 -21.66
C SER A 365 -1.47 11.10 -22.63
N VAL A 366 -0.88 12.06 -23.35
CA VAL A 366 0.35 11.84 -24.14
C VAL A 366 1.52 11.44 -23.23
N MET A 367 1.68 12.10 -22.07
CA MET A 367 2.71 11.74 -21.10
C MET A 367 2.44 10.41 -20.38
N SER A 368 1.18 10.02 -20.16
CA SER A 368 0.82 8.68 -19.65
C SER A 368 1.10 7.56 -20.66
N ALA A 369 0.84 7.82 -21.95
CA ALA A 369 0.71 6.77 -22.97
C ALA A 369 1.93 6.56 -23.86
N PHE A 370 2.79 7.58 -24.02
CA PHE A 370 3.98 7.48 -24.86
C PHE A 370 5.14 6.85 -24.07
N ARG A 371 6.20 6.45 -24.78
CA ARG A 371 7.39 5.85 -24.15
C ARG A 371 8.16 6.89 -23.34
N ALA A 372 8.57 6.54 -22.12
CA ALA A 372 9.30 7.45 -21.23
C ALA A 372 10.58 8.02 -21.87
N GLU A 373 11.31 7.24 -22.68
CA GLU A 373 12.54 7.74 -23.32
C GLU A 373 12.24 8.83 -24.39
N PHE A 374 11.09 8.75 -25.06
CA PHE A 374 10.66 9.78 -26.03
C PHE A 374 10.35 11.11 -25.32
N ILE A 375 9.75 11.03 -24.12
CA ILE A 375 9.36 12.17 -23.29
C ILE A 375 10.60 12.78 -22.62
N ALA A 376 11.46 11.97 -22.02
CA ALA A 376 12.70 12.41 -21.37
C ALA A 376 13.66 13.11 -22.36
N ALA A 377 13.81 12.57 -23.57
CA ALA A 377 14.60 13.19 -24.65
C ALA A 377 14.04 14.55 -25.15
N ARG A 378 12.80 14.90 -24.78
CA ARG A 378 12.09 16.14 -25.18
C ARG A 378 11.56 16.92 -23.99
N ALA A 379 12.06 16.68 -22.78
CA ALA A 379 11.46 17.22 -21.56
C ALA A 379 11.37 18.76 -21.54
N MET A 380 12.30 19.46 -22.20
CA MET A 380 12.25 20.91 -22.38
C MET A 380 11.08 21.39 -23.27
N ASP A 381 10.72 20.65 -24.34
CA ASP A 381 9.53 20.92 -25.14
C ASP A 381 8.25 20.73 -24.31
N PHE A 382 8.20 19.67 -23.50
CA PHE A 382 7.05 19.42 -22.61
C PHE A 382 6.92 20.53 -21.56
N ILE A 383 8.01 21.00 -20.94
CA ILE A 383 7.98 22.15 -20.01
C ILE A 383 7.50 23.43 -20.71
N GLY A 384 7.86 23.64 -21.99
CA GLY A 384 7.32 24.73 -22.80
C GLY A 384 5.80 24.64 -22.94
N MET A 385 5.31 23.51 -23.47
CA MET A 385 3.88 23.29 -23.69
C MET A 385 3.04 23.37 -22.40
N ILE A 386 3.53 22.84 -21.28
CA ILE A 386 2.84 22.90 -19.98
C ILE A 386 2.70 24.35 -19.46
N LYS A 387 3.66 25.22 -19.77
CA LYS A 387 3.58 26.66 -19.43
C LYS A 387 2.60 27.41 -20.33
N GLU A 388 2.46 26.99 -21.59
CA GLU A 388 1.56 27.56 -22.61
C GLU A 388 0.08 27.14 -22.43
N CYS A 389 -0.21 26.08 -21.67
CA CYS A 389 -1.59 25.68 -21.35
C CYS A 389 -2.34 26.75 -20.51
N ASP A 390 -3.64 26.91 -20.76
CA ASP A 390 -4.55 27.70 -19.90
C ASP A 390 -4.87 26.99 -18.58
N GLU A 391 -5.17 27.75 -17.53
CA GLU A 391 -5.51 27.25 -16.19
C GLU A 391 -7.03 27.02 -15.97
N SER A 392 -7.86 27.30 -16.98
CA SER A 392 -9.32 27.04 -16.97
C SER A 392 -9.69 25.57 -17.25
N GLY A 393 -8.71 24.70 -17.47
CA GLY A 393 -8.89 23.28 -17.80
C GLY A 393 -8.27 22.31 -16.78
N PHE A 394 -7.50 21.35 -17.29
CA PHE A 394 -6.85 20.33 -16.47
C PHE A 394 -5.66 20.91 -15.65
N PRO A 395 -5.50 20.60 -14.35
CA PRO A 395 -4.51 21.24 -13.49
C PRO A 395 -3.05 21.09 -13.94
N LYS A 396 -2.32 22.21 -14.01
CA LYS A 396 -0.89 22.23 -14.38
C LYS A 396 0.01 21.39 -13.46
N TYR A 397 -0.33 21.25 -12.18
CA TYR A 397 0.47 20.47 -11.25
C TYR A 397 0.50 18.97 -11.65
N LEU A 398 -0.63 18.41 -12.10
CA LEU A 398 -0.70 17.04 -12.59
C LEU A 398 0.18 16.83 -13.83
N LEU A 399 0.31 17.83 -14.70
CA LEU A 399 1.23 17.77 -15.84
C LEU A 399 2.70 17.70 -15.40
N PHE A 400 3.09 18.45 -14.36
CA PHE A 400 4.43 18.33 -13.77
C PHE A 400 4.64 17.00 -13.03
N CYS A 401 3.60 16.42 -12.42
CA CYS A 401 3.65 15.05 -11.87
C CYS A 401 3.93 14.02 -12.97
N SER A 402 3.13 14.01 -14.04
CA SER A 402 3.24 13.06 -15.16
C SER A 402 4.58 13.20 -15.91
N LEU A 403 5.09 14.42 -16.07
CA LEU A 403 6.45 14.65 -16.61
C LEU A 403 7.53 14.11 -15.66
N GLY A 404 7.43 14.40 -14.37
CA GLY A 404 8.38 13.95 -13.35
C GLY A 404 8.45 12.42 -13.23
N GLN A 405 7.31 11.72 -13.37
CA GLN A 405 7.25 10.25 -13.38
C GLN A 405 8.00 9.67 -14.58
N ASN A 406 7.83 10.24 -15.78
CA ASN A 406 8.58 9.82 -16.96
C ASN A 406 10.09 10.07 -16.81
N LEU A 407 10.48 11.17 -16.17
CA LEU A 407 11.88 11.49 -15.85
C LEU A 407 12.49 10.62 -14.73
N ALA A 408 11.67 9.99 -13.89
CA ALA A 408 12.13 8.96 -12.95
C ALA A 408 12.34 7.60 -13.64
N LEU A 409 11.58 7.31 -14.72
CA LEU A 409 11.70 6.09 -15.50
C LEU A 409 12.84 6.13 -16.53
N ALA A 410 13.06 7.26 -17.22
CA ALA A 410 14.05 7.42 -18.28
C ALA A 410 14.89 8.70 -18.11
N ASP A 411 16.22 8.57 -18.25
CA ASP A 411 17.17 9.66 -18.06
C ASP A 411 17.13 10.67 -19.23
N PRO A 412 16.95 11.99 -18.99
CA PRO A 412 17.07 13.00 -20.03
C PRO A 412 18.55 13.34 -20.35
N PRO A 413 18.82 14.04 -21.47
CA PRO A 413 20.16 14.44 -21.89
C PRO A 413 20.93 15.21 -20.81
N GLU A 414 22.23 14.91 -20.66
CA GLU A 414 23.03 15.39 -19.52
C GLU A 414 23.15 16.92 -19.47
N SER A 415 23.22 17.56 -20.64
CA SER A 415 23.22 19.02 -20.82
C SER A 415 21.96 19.69 -20.26
N ASP A 416 20.83 19.02 -20.38
CA ASP A 416 19.51 19.61 -20.21
C ASP A 416 19.01 19.41 -18.78
N ARG A 417 19.51 18.38 -18.07
CA ARG A 417 19.06 17.97 -16.72
C ARG A 417 18.85 19.15 -15.76
N LEU A 418 19.86 20.01 -15.63
CA LEU A 418 19.83 21.17 -14.73
C LEU A 418 18.82 22.23 -15.19
N GLN A 419 18.65 22.42 -16.50
CA GLN A 419 17.67 23.37 -17.04
C GLN A 419 16.24 22.84 -16.86
N ILE A 420 16.00 21.55 -17.09
CA ILE A 420 14.74 20.84 -16.81
C ILE A 420 14.33 21.04 -15.35
N LEU A 421 15.24 20.79 -14.39
CA LEU A 421 14.95 20.99 -12.97
C LEU A 421 14.61 22.46 -12.65
N ASN A 422 15.43 23.41 -13.11
CA ASN A 422 15.20 24.83 -12.85
C ASN A 422 13.90 25.35 -13.47
N GLU A 423 13.55 24.93 -14.69
CA GLU A 423 12.36 25.41 -15.38
C GLU A 423 11.05 24.77 -14.90
N ALA A 424 11.10 23.55 -14.36
CA ALA A 424 9.99 22.95 -13.62
C ALA A 424 9.83 23.56 -12.22
N TRP A 425 10.93 23.67 -11.45
CA TRP A 425 10.86 24.17 -10.06
C TRP A 425 10.40 25.63 -9.98
N LYS A 426 10.70 26.46 -10.99
CA LYS A 426 10.15 27.83 -11.16
C LYS A 426 8.61 27.91 -11.21
N VAL A 427 7.93 26.79 -11.47
CA VAL A 427 6.46 26.69 -11.44
C VAL A 427 6.00 25.96 -10.17
N ILE A 428 6.63 24.84 -9.82
CA ILE A 428 6.29 24.04 -8.63
C ILE A 428 6.38 24.90 -7.35
N THR A 429 7.44 25.71 -7.17
CA THR A 429 7.62 26.63 -6.03
C THR A 429 6.58 27.77 -5.91
N LYS A 430 5.59 27.83 -6.82
CA LYS A 430 4.51 28.83 -6.82
C LYS A 430 3.13 28.22 -6.59
N LEU A 431 3.03 26.89 -6.47
CA LEU A 431 1.78 26.21 -6.14
C LEU A 431 1.34 26.63 -4.72
N LYS A 432 0.10 27.12 -4.59
CA LYS A 432 -0.43 27.65 -3.33
C LYS A 432 -0.99 26.56 -2.41
N THR A 433 -1.56 25.51 -2.99
CA THR A 433 -2.10 24.36 -2.25
C THR A 433 -0.94 23.48 -1.78
N PRO A 434 -0.81 23.19 -0.48
CA PRO A 434 0.25 22.30 0.01
C PRO A 434 0.17 20.88 -0.57
N GLN A 435 -1.04 20.38 -0.83
CA GLN A 435 -1.28 19.06 -1.43
C GLN A 435 -0.81 19.00 -2.90
N ASP A 436 -1.19 19.98 -3.74
CA ASP A 436 -0.72 20.06 -5.13
C ASP A 436 0.81 20.19 -5.20
N TYR A 437 1.39 20.98 -4.29
CA TYR A 437 2.83 21.17 -4.15
C TYR A 437 3.54 19.87 -3.75
N ILE A 438 3.11 19.18 -2.68
CA ILE A 438 3.83 18.01 -2.18
C ILE A 438 3.76 16.84 -3.15
N ASN A 439 2.63 16.66 -3.84
CA ASN A 439 2.49 15.64 -4.87
C ASN A 439 3.49 15.85 -6.04
N CYS A 440 3.76 17.11 -6.42
CA CYS A 440 4.84 17.42 -7.35
C CYS A 440 6.23 17.17 -6.75
N ALA A 441 6.49 17.71 -5.55
CA ALA A 441 7.79 17.65 -4.89
C ALA A 441 8.25 16.22 -4.58
N GLU A 442 7.31 15.32 -4.27
CA GLU A 442 7.58 13.91 -3.99
C GLU A 442 8.10 13.15 -5.22
N ILE A 443 7.57 13.46 -6.40
CA ILE A 443 7.99 12.88 -7.67
C ILE A 443 9.34 13.50 -8.09
N TRP A 444 9.45 14.82 -8.07
CA TRP A 444 10.66 15.53 -8.49
C TRP A 444 11.86 15.36 -7.54
N MET A 445 11.64 14.94 -6.29
CA MET A 445 12.72 14.54 -5.38
C MET A 445 13.51 13.34 -5.91
N GLU A 446 12.85 12.35 -6.53
CA GLU A 446 13.52 11.17 -7.10
C GLU A 446 14.44 11.56 -8.26
N TYR A 447 13.91 12.30 -9.24
CA TYR A 447 14.70 12.87 -10.34
C TYR A 447 15.90 13.69 -9.82
N THR A 448 15.70 14.45 -8.73
CA THR A 448 16.78 15.24 -8.14
C THR A 448 17.85 14.37 -7.48
N CYS A 449 17.46 13.33 -6.73
CA CYS A 449 18.40 12.43 -6.07
C CYS A 449 19.15 11.51 -7.05
N ARG A 450 18.56 11.18 -8.20
CA ARG A 450 19.16 10.35 -9.26
C ARG A 450 20.24 11.08 -10.07
N HIS A 451 20.12 12.39 -10.23
CA HIS A 451 20.96 13.16 -11.18
C HIS A 451 21.85 14.25 -10.57
N PHE A 452 21.60 14.68 -9.33
CA PHE A 452 22.25 15.85 -8.75
C PHE A 452 22.93 15.54 -7.42
N THR A 453 23.55 16.57 -6.85
CA THR A 453 24.39 16.44 -5.66
C THR A 453 23.63 16.86 -4.40
N LYS A 454 24.34 16.80 -3.26
CA LYS A 454 23.86 17.29 -1.97
C LYS A 454 23.28 18.72 -2.00
N ARG A 455 23.75 19.58 -2.91
CA ARG A 455 23.29 20.99 -2.99
C ARG A 455 21.84 21.09 -3.46
N GLU A 456 21.49 20.36 -4.52
CA GLU A 456 20.18 20.44 -5.16
C GLU A 456 19.12 19.77 -4.26
N VAL A 457 19.45 18.60 -3.69
CA VAL A 457 18.61 17.91 -2.69
C VAL A 457 18.37 18.80 -1.46
N ASN A 458 19.41 19.44 -0.90
CA ASN A 458 19.26 20.36 0.23
C ASN A 458 18.39 21.59 -0.10
N THR A 459 18.39 22.03 -1.37
CA THR A 459 17.58 23.15 -1.85
C THR A 459 16.10 22.78 -1.93
N ILE A 460 15.77 21.58 -2.43
CA ILE A 460 14.38 21.09 -2.43
C ILE A 460 13.89 20.83 -1.00
N LEU A 461 14.71 20.20 -0.15
CA LEU A 461 14.34 20.00 1.27
C LEU A 461 14.05 21.34 1.97
N ALA A 462 14.83 22.40 1.70
CA ALA A 462 14.56 23.74 2.22
C ALA A 462 13.19 24.28 1.79
N ASP A 463 12.84 24.11 0.51
CA ASP A 463 11.60 24.64 -0.06
C ASP A 463 10.37 23.82 0.37
N VAL A 464 10.52 22.51 0.59
CA VAL A 464 9.45 21.65 1.13
C VAL A 464 9.19 21.96 2.60
N ILE A 465 10.23 22.16 3.43
CA ILE A 465 10.06 22.68 4.79
C ILE A 465 9.27 24.00 4.75
N LYS A 466 9.66 24.93 3.88
CA LYS A 466 9.02 26.25 3.72
C LYS A 466 7.54 26.18 3.33
N HIS A 467 7.14 25.27 2.44
CA HIS A 467 5.73 25.16 2.00
C HIS A 467 4.85 24.30 2.91
N MET A 468 5.41 23.32 3.61
CA MET A 468 4.63 22.37 4.43
C MET A 468 4.56 22.74 5.92
N THR A 469 5.45 23.60 6.42
CA THR A 469 5.40 24.12 7.81
C THR A 469 4.21 25.04 8.10
N PRO A 470 3.81 25.97 7.20
CA PRO A 470 2.59 26.77 7.37
C PRO A 470 1.36 25.90 7.64
N ASP A 471 0.53 26.36 8.58
CA ASP A 471 -0.74 25.73 8.98
C ASP A 471 -0.67 24.23 9.33
N ARG A 472 0.55 23.70 9.60
CA ARG A 472 0.86 22.28 9.84
C ARG A 472 0.47 21.35 8.68
N ALA A 473 0.51 21.83 7.43
CA ALA A 473 0.14 21.03 6.26
C ALA A 473 0.93 19.70 6.10
N PHE A 474 2.10 19.57 6.74
CA PHE A 474 2.82 18.29 6.84
C PHE A 474 2.02 17.16 7.53
N GLU A 475 1.02 17.46 8.37
CA GLU A 475 0.26 16.44 9.12
C GLU A 475 -0.66 15.59 8.22
N GLU A 476 -1.15 16.17 7.13
CA GLU A 476 -1.93 15.45 6.11
C GLU A 476 -1.03 14.73 5.10
N ALA A 477 0.16 15.28 4.85
CA ALA A 477 1.08 14.86 3.78
C ALA A 477 2.19 13.87 4.24
N TYR A 478 2.04 13.26 5.42
CA TYR A 478 3.01 12.29 5.94
C TYR A 478 3.39 11.16 4.96
N PRO A 479 2.47 10.54 4.18
CA PRO A 479 2.84 9.48 3.24
C PRO A 479 3.81 9.95 2.14
N GLN A 480 3.57 11.12 1.56
CA GLN A 480 4.46 11.73 0.57
C GLN A 480 5.81 12.08 1.21
N LEU A 481 5.80 12.70 2.39
CA LEU A 481 7.04 13.04 3.12
C LEU A 481 7.86 11.77 3.48
N GLN A 482 7.22 10.64 3.78
CA GLN A 482 7.89 9.34 3.96
C GLN A 482 8.49 8.82 2.65
N SER A 483 7.73 8.85 1.55
CA SER A 483 8.21 8.48 0.21
C SER A 483 9.44 9.29 -0.21
N MET A 484 9.44 10.62 0.08
CA MET A 484 10.59 11.49 -0.16
C MET A 484 11.84 11.03 0.60
N ILE A 485 11.73 10.62 1.87
CA ILE A 485 12.87 10.08 2.62
C ILE A 485 13.34 8.76 2.01
N GLN A 486 12.40 7.87 1.67
CA GLN A 486 12.73 6.58 1.06
C GLN A 486 13.47 6.76 -0.26
N LYS A 487 13.07 7.72 -1.10
CA LYS A 487 13.78 8.13 -2.31
C LYS A 487 15.18 8.67 -1.98
N VAL A 488 15.29 9.64 -1.06
CA VAL A 488 16.58 10.22 -0.65
C VAL A 488 17.57 9.15 -0.19
N ILE A 489 17.20 8.23 0.71
CA ILE A 489 18.11 7.17 1.22
C ILE A 489 18.35 6.03 0.22
N THR A 490 17.51 5.90 -0.82
CA THR A 490 17.70 4.91 -1.90
C THR A 490 18.77 5.35 -2.90
N TYR A 491 19.05 6.65 -3.03
CA TYR A 491 20.09 7.17 -3.93
C TYR A 491 21.31 7.75 -3.18
N LEU A 492 21.12 8.38 -2.01
CA LEU A 492 22.22 8.90 -1.16
C LEU A 492 22.67 7.85 -0.13
N HIS A 493 23.58 6.97 -0.54
CA HIS A 493 24.15 5.92 0.32
C HIS A 493 25.25 6.40 1.29
N ASP A 494 25.86 7.56 1.05
CA ASP A 494 26.88 8.14 1.94
C ASP A 494 26.19 8.89 3.09
N PHE A 495 26.22 8.29 4.28
CA PHE A 495 25.61 8.86 5.48
C PHE A 495 26.38 10.06 6.05
N ALA A 496 27.67 10.24 5.76
CA ALA A 496 28.40 11.47 6.10
C ALA A 496 27.85 12.63 5.27
N ILE A 497 27.65 12.41 3.96
CA ILE A 497 27.04 13.40 3.08
C ILE A 497 25.59 13.66 3.50
N LEU A 498 24.79 12.62 3.75
CA LEU A 498 23.37 12.73 4.13
C LEU A 498 23.18 13.56 5.41
N PHE A 499 23.93 13.29 6.48
CA PHE A 499 23.83 14.06 7.72
C PHE A 499 24.55 15.42 7.66
N SER A 500 25.40 15.67 6.64
CA SER A 500 25.93 17.02 6.35
C SER A 500 24.93 17.95 5.65
N LEU A 501 23.75 17.46 5.25
CA LEU A 501 22.68 18.28 4.68
C LEU A 501 22.02 19.14 5.77
N GLU A 502 22.26 20.45 5.73
CA GLU A 502 21.69 21.43 6.68
C GLU A 502 20.17 21.32 6.89
N LYS A 503 19.44 20.83 5.88
CA LYS A 503 17.97 20.74 5.88
C LYS A 503 17.45 19.32 6.08
N PHE A 504 18.30 18.29 6.14
CA PHE A 504 17.84 16.92 6.35
C PHE A 504 17.32 16.70 7.79
N LEU A 505 18.09 17.09 8.82
CA LEU A 505 17.61 16.98 10.21
C LEU A 505 16.35 17.86 10.47
N PRO A 506 16.28 19.13 10.04
CA PRO A 506 15.04 19.93 10.12
C PRO A 506 13.84 19.32 9.37
N PHE A 507 14.07 18.56 8.28
CA PHE A 507 13.01 17.81 7.60
C PHE A 507 12.55 16.60 8.42
N LEU A 508 13.46 15.90 9.12
CA LEU A 508 13.09 14.82 10.05
C LEU A 508 12.29 15.34 11.27
N ASP A 509 12.53 16.58 11.71
CA ASP A 509 11.76 17.20 12.80
C ASP A 509 10.35 17.68 12.39
N MET A 510 9.99 17.62 11.10
CA MET A 510 8.60 17.79 10.65
C MET A 510 7.70 16.61 11.05
N PHE A 511 8.28 15.44 11.36
CA PHE A 511 7.53 14.25 11.74
C PHE A 511 7.12 14.30 13.22
N GLN A 512 6.10 15.11 13.52
CA GLN A 512 5.61 15.33 14.88
C GLN A 512 4.77 14.16 15.40
N LYS A 513 4.11 13.40 14.52
CA LYS A 513 3.35 12.20 14.87
C LYS A 513 4.29 11.02 15.15
N GLU A 514 4.40 10.64 16.42
CA GLU A 514 5.33 9.65 16.94
C GLU A 514 5.44 8.36 16.10
N SER A 515 4.33 7.69 15.80
CA SER A 515 4.34 6.45 15.01
C SER A 515 4.87 6.62 13.58
N VAL A 516 4.68 7.79 12.97
CA VAL A 516 5.23 8.10 11.64
C VAL A 516 6.74 8.38 11.76
N ARG A 517 7.15 9.12 12.80
CA ARG A 517 8.56 9.42 13.10
C ARG A 517 9.38 8.16 13.36
N VAL A 518 8.82 7.22 14.13
CA VAL A 518 9.44 5.92 14.43
C VAL A 518 9.63 5.10 13.15
N GLU A 519 8.64 5.07 12.25
CA GLU A 519 8.76 4.33 10.99
C GLU A 519 9.80 4.97 10.03
N VAL A 520 9.86 6.30 9.98
CA VAL A 520 10.95 7.02 9.30
C VAL A 520 12.32 6.63 9.87
N CYS A 521 12.45 6.58 11.20
CA CYS A 521 13.69 6.18 11.86
C CYS A 521 14.07 4.71 11.57
N LYS A 522 13.08 3.79 11.53
CA LYS A 522 13.28 2.40 11.09
C LYS A 522 13.82 2.35 9.65
N CYS A 523 13.22 3.09 8.71
CA CYS A 523 13.67 3.15 7.31
C CYS A 523 15.12 3.66 7.18
N ILE A 524 15.46 4.75 7.87
CA ILE A 524 16.83 5.30 7.90
C ILE A 524 17.82 4.27 8.44
N MET A 525 17.47 3.56 9.52
CA MET A 525 18.34 2.53 10.09
C MET A 525 18.49 1.28 9.22
N GLN A 526 17.42 0.85 8.55
CA GLN A 526 17.49 -0.25 7.58
C GLN A 526 18.41 0.11 6.40
N ALA A 527 18.31 1.34 5.88
CA ALA A 527 19.21 1.82 4.84
C ALA A 527 20.67 1.90 5.34
N PHE A 528 20.90 2.42 6.54
CA PHE A 528 22.25 2.47 7.14
C PHE A 528 22.89 1.08 7.24
N ILE A 529 22.19 0.11 7.84
CA ILE A 529 22.70 -1.26 8.05
C ILE A 529 22.92 -2.00 6.72
N LYS A 530 22.15 -1.67 5.68
CA LYS A 530 22.25 -2.27 4.34
C LYS A 530 23.39 -1.69 3.49
N HIS A 531 23.66 -0.38 3.62
CA HIS A 531 24.57 0.33 2.71
C HIS A 531 25.92 0.70 3.35
N GLN A 532 26.00 0.87 4.67
CA GLN A 532 27.26 1.08 5.39
C GLN A 532 28.01 -0.25 5.55
N GLN A 533 29.17 -0.39 4.90
CA GLN A 533 30.01 -1.60 5.03
C GLN A 533 31.21 -1.42 5.99
N GLU A 534 31.77 -0.22 6.10
CA GLU A 534 32.89 0.08 7.00
C GLU A 534 32.41 0.65 8.34
N SER A 535 33.13 0.36 9.43
CA SER A 535 32.82 0.91 10.75
C SER A 535 33.08 2.42 10.81
N THR A 536 32.16 3.17 11.41
CA THR A 536 32.22 4.63 11.50
C THR A 536 32.71 5.13 12.86
N LYS A 537 33.32 6.32 12.82
CA LYS A 537 33.80 7.12 13.95
C LYS A 537 33.48 8.61 13.79
N ASP A 538 32.71 8.99 12.76
CA ASP A 538 32.38 10.37 12.45
C ASP A 538 31.37 10.91 13.48
N PRO A 539 31.72 11.95 14.27
CA PRO A 539 30.79 12.52 15.26
C PRO A 539 29.46 12.98 14.67
N VAL A 540 29.39 13.38 13.40
CA VAL A 540 28.15 13.79 12.73
C VAL A 540 27.23 12.59 12.54
N ILE A 541 27.74 11.49 11.97
CA ILE A 541 27.00 10.23 11.80
C ILE A 541 26.61 9.67 13.16
N LEU A 542 27.54 9.64 14.12
CA LEU A 542 27.31 9.07 15.44
C LEU A 542 26.21 9.81 16.18
N ASN A 543 26.27 11.15 16.29
CA ASN A 543 25.26 11.92 17.00
C ASN A 543 23.88 11.85 16.31
N ALA A 544 23.84 11.89 14.98
CA ALA A 544 22.57 11.80 14.24
C ALA A 544 21.92 10.43 14.36
N LEU A 545 22.68 9.33 14.20
CA LEU A 545 22.15 7.97 14.39
C LEU A 545 21.84 7.65 15.85
N LEU A 546 22.57 8.21 16.82
CA LEU A 546 22.23 8.11 18.23
C LEU A 546 20.85 8.73 18.53
N HIS A 547 20.54 9.88 17.93
CA HIS A 547 19.21 10.53 18.02
C HIS A 547 18.11 9.73 17.30
N VAL A 548 18.39 9.16 16.13
CA VAL A 548 17.45 8.26 15.39
C VAL A 548 17.16 6.99 16.21
N CYS A 549 18.20 6.33 16.73
CA CYS A 549 18.06 5.16 17.60
C CYS A 549 17.35 5.48 18.92
N LYS A 550 17.61 6.66 19.52
CA LYS A 550 16.88 7.13 20.70
C LYS A 550 15.40 7.33 20.40
N THR A 551 15.07 7.99 19.28
CA THR A 551 13.67 8.20 18.84
C THR A 551 12.92 6.87 18.69
N MET A 552 13.59 5.83 18.19
CA MET A 552 13.02 4.47 18.15
C MET A 552 12.85 3.86 19.55
N HIS A 553 13.86 3.96 20.42
CA HIS A 553 13.82 3.43 21.78
C HIS A 553 12.72 4.07 22.63
N ASP A 554 12.58 5.38 22.58
CA ASP A 554 11.69 6.14 23.47
C ASP A 554 10.20 5.89 23.18
N SER A 555 9.86 5.35 22.01
CA SER A 555 8.51 4.84 21.68
C SER A 555 8.16 3.48 22.32
N VAL A 556 9.15 2.76 22.87
CA VAL A 556 8.95 1.45 23.48
C VAL A 556 8.29 1.62 24.84
N ASN A 557 7.05 1.15 24.94
CA ASN A 557 6.20 1.28 26.13
C ASN A 557 5.61 -0.08 26.54
N ALA A 558 4.79 -0.09 27.59
CA ALA A 558 4.21 -1.31 28.16
C ALA A 558 3.25 -2.07 27.21
N LEU A 559 2.77 -1.44 26.14
CA LEU A 559 1.90 -2.05 25.13
C LEU A 559 2.64 -2.48 23.85
N THR A 560 3.92 -2.13 23.70
CA THR A 560 4.74 -2.52 22.53
C THR A 560 4.93 -4.04 22.49
N LEU A 561 4.66 -4.65 21.34
CA LEU A 561 4.77 -6.10 21.14
C LEU A 561 6.24 -6.55 21.18
N GLU A 562 6.49 -7.76 21.68
CA GLU A 562 7.85 -8.33 21.79
C GLU A 562 8.58 -8.44 20.45
N ASP A 563 7.86 -8.73 19.36
CA ASP A 563 8.46 -8.76 18.01
C ASP A 563 8.82 -7.36 17.49
N GLU A 564 8.11 -6.31 17.91
CA GLU A 564 8.52 -4.92 17.61
C GLU A 564 9.74 -4.53 18.46
N LYS A 565 9.74 -4.82 19.77
CA LYS A 565 10.94 -4.62 20.63
C LYS A 565 12.17 -5.32 20.05
N ARG A 566 12.00 -6.57 19.58
CA ARG A 566 13.04 -7.36 18.91
C ARG A 566 13.51 -6.72 17.61
N THR A 567 12.59 -6.18 16.80
CA THR A 567 12.91 -5.48 15.55
C THR A 567 13.69 -4.19 15.81
N LEU A 568 13.23 -3.35 16.73
CA LEU A 568 13.89 -2.10 17.11
C LEU A 568 15.28 -2.36 17.72
N ALA A 569 15.39 -3.35 18.63
CA ALA A 569 16.67 -3.76 19.20
C ALA A 569 17.63 -4.34 18.15
N SER A 570 17.13 -5.02 17.10
CA SER A 570 17.96 -5.49 15.98
C SER A 570 18.57 -4.33 15.19
N LEU A 571 17.80 -3.27 14.91
CA LEU A 571 18.28 -2.06 14.24
C LEU A 571 19.31 -1.29 15.10
N ILE A 572 19.04 -1.13 16.39
CA ILE A 572 19.97 -0.49 17.33
C ILE A 572 21.26 -1.32 17.48
N ASN A 573 21.17 -2.65 17.52
CA ASN A 573 22.34 -3.53 17.51
C ASN A 573 23.14 -3.46 16.20
N GLY A 574 22.47 -3.21 15.08
CA GLY A 574 23.13 -2.88 13.81
C GLY A 574 23.99 -1.63 13.91
N PHE A 575 23.46 -0.54 14.48
CA PHE A 575 24.22 0.68 14.75
C PHE A 575 25.40 0.43 15.69
N VAL A 576 25.15 -0.16 16.87
CA VAL A 576 26.17 -0.39 17.92
C VAL A 576 27.35 -1.24 17.42
N ARG A 577 27.12 -2.15 16.46
CA ARG A 577 28.19 -2.95 15.81
C ARG A 577 29.01 -2.18 14.78
N MET A 578 28.47 -1.11 14.19
CA MET A 578 29.16 -0.27 13.20
C MET A 578 30.01 0.84 13.83
N VAL A 579 29.84 1.15 15.13
CA VAL A 579 30.63 2.19 15.81
C VAL A 579 32.00 1.65 16.24
N SER A 580 33.09 2.19 15.67
CA SER A 580 34.46 1.81 16.06
C SER A 580 35.44 2.97 16.10
N PHE A 581 35.97 3.28 17.28
CA PHE A 581 37.08 4.20 17.51
C PHE A 581 38.46 3.52 17.36
N GLY A 582 38.50 2.26 16.90
CA GLY A 582 39.70 1.52 16.53
C GLY A 582 40.62 1.18 17.70
N ARG A 583 41.55 2.08 18.04
CA ARG A 583 42.49 1.91 19.17
C ARG A 583 42.20 2.83 20.36
N ASP A 584 41.25 3.76 20.24
CA ASP A 584 40.78 4.51 21.40
C ASP A 584 39.74 3.70 22.19
N PHE A 585 40.25 2.78 23.00
CA PHE A 585 39.43 1.90 23.82
C PHE A 585 38.66 2.68 24.90
N GLU A 586 39.16 3.83 25.34
CA GLU A 586 38.48 4.69 26.32
C GLU A 586 37.27 5.40 25.70
N GLN A 587 37.40 5.95 24.48
CA GLN A 587 36.27 6.49 23.73
C GLN A 587 35.23 5.41 23.39
N GLN A 588 35.67 4.21 23.00
CA GLN A 588 34.76 3.08 22.75
C GLN A 588 33.98 2.65 24.00
N LEU A 589 34.62 2.57 25.16
CA LEU A 589 33.93 2.23 26.41
C LEU A 589 32.95 3.33 26.83
N ASN A 590 33.31 4.61 26.67
CA ASN A 590 32.41 5.73 26.96
C ASN A 590 31.13 5.68 26.11
N PHE A 591 31.25 5.38 24.81
CA PHE A 591 30.09 5.16 23.93
C PHE A 591 29.20 4.01 24.42
N TYR A 592 29.77 2.90 24.89
CA TYR A 592 28.98 1.79 25.45
C TYR A 592 28.32 2.14 26.80
N VAL A 593 28.92 3.02 27.62
CA VAL A 593 28.30 3.57 28.84
C VAL A 593 27.11 4.47 28.50
N GLU A 594 27.26 5.36 27.52
CA GLU A 594 26.18 6.21 27.01
C GLU A 594 25.03 5.36 26.44
N ALA A 595 25.34 4.43 25.54
CA ALA A 595 24.36 3.51 24.94
C ALA A 595 23.61 2.67 26.00
N ARG A 596 24.29 2.18 27.05
CA ARG A 596 23.64 1.48 28.18
C ARG A 596 22.66 2.39 28.93
N SER A 597 23.02 3.67 29.14
CA SER A 597 22.16 4.62 29.84
C SER A 597 20.92 5.00 29.03
N MET A 598 21.04 5.01 27.70
CA MET A 598 20.01 5.47 26.79
C MET A 598 19.08 4.35 26.29
N PHE A 599 19.56 3.12 26.13
CA PHE A 599 18.79 1.96 25.64
C PHE A 599 18.36 0.98 26.76
N CYS A 600 18.16 1.50 27.98
CA CYS A 600 17.98 0.70 29.19
C CYS A 600 16.75 -0.23 29.17
N ASN A 601 15.72 0.07 28.37
CA ASN A 601 14.49 -0.73 28.29
C ASN A 601 14.57 -1.90 27.28
N LEU A 602 15.66 -2.02 26.52
CA LEU A 602 15.83 -3.06 25.48
C LEU A 602 16.91 -4.08 25.87
N GLU A 603 16.50 -5.16 26.54
CA GLU A 603 17.39 -6.26 26.93
C GLU A 603 18.31 -6.77 25.79
N PRO A 604 17.85 -6.97 24.53
CA PRO A 604 18.73 -7.45 23.47
C PRO A 604 19.83 -6.46 23.08
N VAL A 605 19.68 -5.17 23.40
CA VAL A 605 20.74 -4.15 23.26
C VAL A 605 21.71 -4.22 24.44
N LEU A 606 21.21 -4.35 25.68
CA LEU A 606 22.06 -4.55 26.86
C LEU A 606 22.93 -5.81 26.75
N VAL A 607 22.36 -6.93 26.26
CA VAL A 607 23.09 -8.17 25.97
C VAL A 607 24.18 -7.95 24.92
N GLN A 608 23.88 -7.25 23.82
CA GLN A 608 24.88 -6.90 22.80
C GLN A 608 25.99 -6.01 23.37
N LEU A 609 25.67 -5.01 24.21
CA LEU A 609 26.66 -4.15 24.84
C LEU A 609 27.60 -4.92 25.77
N ILE A 610 27.09 -5.88 26.55
CA ILE A 610 27.91 -6.76 27.40
C ILE A 610 28.87 -7.60 26.53
N HIS A 611 28.39 -8.18 25.43
CA HIS A 611 29.26 -8.90 24.49
C HIS A 611 30.31 -7.98 23.83
N SER A 612 29.93 -6.76 23.43
CA SER A 612 30.86 -5.79 22.82
C SER A 612 31.93 -5.31 23.81
N VAL A 613 31.60 -5.12 25.09
CA VAL A 613 32.57 -4.74 26.14
C VAL A 613 33.48 -5.92 26.51
N ASN A 614 32.96 -7.14 26.53
CA ASN A 614 33.78 -8.35 26.68
C ASN A 614 34.74 -8.54 25.49
N GLN A 615 34.31 -8.24 24.26
CA GLN A 615 35.18 -8.20 23.08
C GLN A 615 36.25 -7.10 23.22
N LEU A 616 35.88 -5.89 23.64
CA LEU A 616 36.81 -4.77 23.84
C LEU A 616 37.93 -5.09 24.85
N ALA A 617 37.61 -5.81 25.93
CA ALA A 617 38.59 -6.34 26.87
C ALA A 617 39.53 -7.37 26.22
N MET A 618 39.01 -8.30 25.41
CA MET A 618 39.81 -9.30 24.70
C MET A 618 40.66 -8.71 23.56
N GLU A 619 40.21 -7.64 22.91
CA GLU A 619 41.00 -6.87 21.95
C GLU A 619 42.14 -6.10 22.64
N THR A 620 41.87 -5.54 23.82
CA THR A 620 42.91 -4.95 24.69
C THR A 620 43.95 -6.02 25.07
N ARG A 621 43.53 -7.24 25.45
CA ARG A 621 44.43 -8.39 25.71
C ARG A 621 45.27 -8.74 24.49
N LYS A 622 44.65 -8.78 23.29
CA LYS A 622 45.29 -9.13 22.01
C LYS A 622 46.37 -8.11 21.61
N VAL A 623 46.10 -6.81 21.76
CA VAL A 623 47.08 -5.74 21.50
C VAL A 623 48.22 -5.78 22.52
N MET A 624 47.92 -6.01 23.80
CA MET A 624 48.91 -6.06 24.88
C MET A 624 49.63 -7.43 25.01
N LYS A 625 49.28 -8.43 24.19
CA LYS A 625 49.76 -9.82 24.28
C LYS A 625 49.65 -10.40 25.71
N GLY A 626 48.57 -10.07 26.42
CA GLY A 626 48.33 -10.46 27.81
C GLY A 626 49.25 -9.80 28.85
N ASN A 627 50.07 -8.80 28.49
CA ASN A 627 50.94 -8.07 29.42
C ASN A 627 50.37 -6.67 29.68
N HIS A 628 49.43 -6.57 30.63
CA HIS A 628 48.70 -5.33 30.88
C HIS A 628 49.53 -4.32 31.70
N SER A 629 49.77 -3.13 31.14
CA SER A 629 50.22 -1.95 31.89
C SER A 629 49.22 -1.56 32.99
N ARG A 630 49.65 -0.76 33.98
CA ARG A 630 48.77 -0.25 35.06
C ARG A 630 47.52 0.48 34.51
N LYS A 631 47.62 1.24 33.40
CA LYS A 631 46.47 1.91 32.77
C LYS A 631 45.53 0.89 32.13
N THR A 632 46.05 0.00 31.29
CA THR A 632 45.24 -1.03 30.60
C THR A 632 44.61 -2.04 31.55
N ALA A 633 45.25 -2.36 32.68
CA ALA A 633 44.66 -3.23 33.71
C ALA A 633 43.51 -2.53 34.45
N ALA A 634 43.60 -1.21 34.68
CA ALA A 634 42.47 -0.42 35.20
C ALA A 634 41.33 -0.33 34.17
N PHE A 635 41.65 -0.12 32.90
CA PHE A 635 40.68 -0.10 31.80
C PHE A 635 39.91 -1.43 31.65
N VAL A 636 40.60 -2.57 31.66
CA VAL A 636 39.92 -3.88 31.59
C VAL A 636 39.06 -4.10 32.84
N ARG A 637 39.51 -3.70 34.04
CA ARG A 637 38.63 -3.74 35.23
C ARG A 637 37.40 -2.84 35.11
N ALA A 638 37.46 -1.73 34.38
CA ALA A 638 36.28 -0.91 34.08
C ALA A 638 35.31 -1.60 33.10
N CYS A 639 35.83 -2.27 32.06
CA CYS A 639 35.02 -3.12 31.16
C CYS A 639 34.33 -4.25 31.93
N VAL A 640 35.08 -4.95 32.76
CA VAL A 640 34.60 -6.06 33.59
C VAL A 640 33.58 -5.59 34.63
N ALA A 641 33.78 -4.40 35.23
CA ALA A 641 32.79 -3.77 36.11
C ALA A 641 31.50 -3.36 35.37
N PHE A 642 31.60 -2.81 34.15
CA PHE A 642 30.44 -2.50 33.30
C PHE A 642 29.58 -3.75 33.07
N CYS A 643 30.19 -4.89 32.71
CA CYS A 643 29.47 -6.14 32.54
C CYS A 643 28.77 -6.55 33.85
N PHE A 644 29.47 -6.48 34.99
CA PHE A 644 28.96 -6.88 36.30
C PHE A 644 27.74 -6.06 36.74
N ILE A 645 27.69 -4.75 36.47
CA ILE A 645 26.55 -3.88 36.81
C ILE A 645 25.42 -3.88 35.75
N THR A 646 25.59 -4.55 34.61
CA THR A 646 24.58 -4.58 33.53
C THR A 646 23.80 -5.88 33.50
N ILE A 647 24.44 -7.01 33.82
CA ILE A 647 23.78 -8.33 33.85
C ILE A 647 22.60 -8.38 34.85
N PRO A 648 22.66 -7.79 36.07
CA PRO A 648 21.52 -7.74 36.98
C PRO A 648 20.28 -7.04 36.42
N SER A 649 20.41 -6.21 35.38
CA SER A 649 19.30 -5.47 34.76
C SER A 649 18.49 -6.31 33.76
N LEU A 650 18.89 -7.56 33.48
CA LEU A 650 18.21 -8.46 32.54
C LEU A 650 17.23 -9.39 33.28
N THR A 651 16.01 -9.57 32.80
CA THR A 651 15.06 -10.50 33.42
C THR A 651 15.47 -11.96 33.21
N GLY A 652 15.91 -12.31 32.00
CA GLY A 652 16.19 -13.69 31.58
C GLY A 652 17.28 -14.39 32.40
N ILE A 653 16.90 -15.33 33.26
CA ILE A 653 17.82 -16.04 34.18
C ILE A 653 18.93 -16.78 33.42
N PHE A 654 18.60 -17.54 32.37
CA PHE A 654 19.62 -18.23 31.56
C PHE A 654 20.53 -17.26 30.80
N THR A 655 20.02 -16.09 30.39
CA THR A 655 20.83 -15.01 29.81
C THR A 655 21.81 -14.46 30.85
N ARG A 656 21.33 -14.20 32.08
CA ARG A 656 22.16 -13.75 33.21
C ARG A 656 23.26 -14.76 33.57
N LEU A 657 22.90 -16.04 33.75
CA LEU A 657 23.83 -17.13 34.04
C LEU A 657 24.95 -17.22 32.99
N ASN A 658 24.58 -17.30 31.70
CA ASN A 658 25.56 -17.39 30.62
C ASN A 658 26.45 -16.14 30.54
N LEU A 659 25.89 -14.94 30.67
CA LEU A 659 26.67 -13.71 30.61
C LEU A 659 27.60 -13.54 31.82
N TYR A 660 27.21 -13.99 33.02
CA TYR A 660 28.13 -14.03 34.16
C TYR A 660 29.31 -14.98 33.88
N LEU A 661 29.05 -16.18 33.36
CA LEU A 661 30.09 -17.17 33.04
C LEU A 661 31.07 -16.64 31.97
N HIS A 662 30.56 -16.13 30.84
CA HIS A 662 31.39 -15.58 29.77
C HIS A 662 32.19 -14.35 30.21
N SER A 663 31.61 -13.46 31.02
CA SER A 663 32.31 -12.28 31.54
C SER A 663 33.36 -12.68 32.59
N GLY A 664 33.10 -13.70 33.40
CA GLY A 664 34.08 -14.29 34.32
C GLY A 664 35.25 -14.95 33.59
N GLN A 665 34.99 -15.69 32.50
CA GLN A 665 36.03 -16.24 31.62
C GLN A 665 36.89 -15.14 30.98
N VAL A 666 36.29 -14.02 30.53
CA VAL A 666 37.03 -12.86 29.99
C VAL A 666 37.84 -12.14 31.08
N ALA A 667 37.30 -11.99 32.29
CA ALA A 667 38.04 -11.44 33.42
C ALA A 667 39.25 -12.32 33.80
N LEU A 668 39.07 -13.64 33.85
CA LEU A 668 40.12 -14.62 34.10
C LEU A 668 41.22 -14.55 33.03
N ALA A 669 40.84 -14.51 31.75
CA ALA A 669 41.77 -14.33 30.63
C ALA A 669 42.61 -13.04 30.73
N ASN A 670 42.08 -12.00 31.36
CA ASN A 670 42.76 -10.72 31.58
C ASN A 670 43.37 -10.57 33.00
N GLN A 671 43.68 -11.68 33.69
CA GLN A 671 44.30 -11.70 35.02
C GLN A 671 43.50 -10.96 36.11
N CYS A 672 42.21 -10.69 35.89
CA CYS A 672 41.32 -9.97 36.81
C CYS A 672 40.66 -10.95 37.80
N LEU A 673 41.49 -11.71 38.54
CA LEU A 673 41.07 -12.88 39.32
C LEU A 673 39.95 -12.60 40.32
N SER A 674 40.07 -11.53 41.13
CA SER A 674 39.05 -11.17 42.13
C SER A 674 37.75 -10.64 41.51
N GLN A 675 37.78 -10.18 40.26
CA GLN A 675 36.55 -9.89 39.52
C GLN A 675 35.94 -11.18 38.97
N ALA A 676 36.73 -12.08 38.40
CA ALA A 676 36.27 -13.38 37.90
C ALA A 676 35.59 -14.22 39.00
N ASP A 677 36.20 -14.29 40.19
CA ASP A 677 35.60 -14.91 41.38
C ASP A 677 34.23 -14.30 41.74
N ALA A 678 34.08 -12.97 41.71
CA ALA A 678 32.79 -12.31 41.93
C ALA A 678 31.74 -12.67 40.86
N PHE A 679 32.15 -12.80 39.59
CA PHE A 679 31.28 -13.29 38.51
C PHE A 679 30.82 -14.74 38.74
N PHE A 680 31.72 -15.63 39.16
CA PHE A 680 31.39 -17.02 39.44
C PHE A 680 30.50 -17.15 40.68
N ARG A 681 30.71 -16.34 41.73
CA ARG A 681 29.79 -16.27 42.88
C ARG A 681 28.39 -15.80 42.47
N ALA A 682 28.29 -14.74 41.66
CA ALA A 682 27.00 -14.23 41.17
C ALA A 682 26.25 -15.28 40.34
N ALA A 683 26.95 -16.09 39.54
CA ALA A 683 26.39 -17.23 38.83
C ALA A 683 25.92 -18.35 39.79
N ILE A 684 26.74 -18.73 40.79
CA ILE A 684 26.37 -19.74 41.81
C ILE A 684 25.11 -19.30 42.57
N SER A 685 25.02 -18.05 43.02
CA SER A 685 23.85 -17.53 43.73
C SER A 685 22.57 -17.44 42.89
N LEU A 686 22.69 -17.49 41.56
CA LEU A 686 21.56 -17.40 40.62
C LEU A 686 20.99 -18.77 40.22
N VAL A 687 21.75 -19.86 40.36
CA VAL A 687 21.28 -21.22 40.05
C VAL A 687 20.03 -21.65 40.87
N PRO A 688 19.87 -21.30 42.17
CA PRO A 688 18.64 -21.59 42.91
C PRO A 688 17.38 -20.91 42.36
N GLU A 689 17.51 -19.78 41.66
CA GLU A 689 16.38 -19.02 41.10
C GLU A 689 15.80 -19.67 39.82
N VAL A 690 16.48 -20.68 39.23
CA VAL A 690 16.10 -21.25 37.94
C VAL A 690 14.73 -21.95 38.02
N PRO A 691 13.68 -21.46 37.34
CA PRO A 691 12.34 -22.04 37.41
C PRO A 691 12.31 -23.41 36.72
N LYS A 692 11.52 -24.36 37.21
CA LYS A 692 11.43 -25.72 36.64
C LYS A 692 10.98 -25.73 35.17
N LEU A 693 10.05 -24.83 34.82
CA LEU A 693 9.56 -24.65 33.45
C LEU A 693 9.92 -23.27 32.93
N ILE A 694 10.37 -23.22 31.67
CA ILE A 694 10.63 -21.99 30.92
C ILE A 694 9.75 -21.95 29.66
N ASN A 695 9.26 -20.77 29.31
CA ASN A 695 8.49 -20.54 28.08
C ASN A 695 9.44 -20.22 26.92
N ILE A 696 9.45 -21.08 25.89
CA ILE A 696 10.20 -20.89 24.64
C ILE A 696 9.21 -21.02 23.49
N ASP A 697 9.05 -19.93 22.71
CA ASP A 697 8.14 -19.83 21.57
C ASP A 697 6.68 -20.24 21.89
N GLY A 698 6.18 -19.78 23.05
CA GLY A 698 4.85 -20.09 23.56
C GLY A 698 4.69 -21.49 24.17
N LYS A 699 5.77 -22.28 24.24
CA LYS A 699 5.75 -23.66 24.78
C LYS A 699 6.56 -23.73 26.06
N LEU A 700 5.91 -24.19 27.13
CA LEU A 700 6.60 -24.57 28.37
C LEU A 700 7.49 -25.79 28.10
N ARG A 701 8.76 -25.70 28.49
CA ARG A 701 9.74 -26.80 28.46
C ARG A 701 10.45 -26.91 29.82
N PRO A 702 10.87 -28.11 30.24
CA PRO A 702 11.77 -28.25 31.39
C PRO A 702 13.03 -27.42 31.22
N SER A 703 13.46 -26.75 32.28
CA SER A 703 14.69 -25.94 32.30
C SER A 703 15.94 -26.76 32.54
N GLU A 704 15.80 -27.97 33.10
CA GLU A 704 16.92 -28.81 33.57
C GLU A 704 17.95 -29.11 32.48
N ALA A 705 17.53 -29.33 31.23
CA ALA A 705 18.45 -29.57 30.12
C ALA A 705 19.37 -28.37 29.83
N TYR A 706 18.85 -27.14 29.96
CA TYR A 706 19.63 -25.91 29.79
C TYR A 706 20.50 -25.62 31.03
N LEU A 707 20.02 -25.99 32.22
CA LEU A 707 20.81 -25.92 33.45
C LEU A 707 21.97 -26.94 33.42
N LEU A 708 21.73 -28.16 32.93
CA LEU A 708 22.75 -29.18 32.69
C LEU A 708 23.83 -28.67 31.73
N GLU A 709 23.45 -28.10 30.58
CA GLU A 709 24.40 -27.53 29.61
C GLU A 709 25.24 -26.40 30.22
N PHE A 710 24.58 -25.44 30.90
CA PHE A 710 25.26 -24.35 31.60
C PHE A 710 26.24 -24.87 32.67
N LEU A 711 25.81 -25.81 33.52
CA LEU A 711 26.63 -26.38 34.58
C LEU A 711 27.82 -27.15 34.02
N CYS A 712 27.69 -27.87 32.91
CA CYS A 712 28.83 -28.55 32.27
C CYS A 712 29.90 -27.55 31.81
N ASN A 713 29.51 -26.44 31.21
CA ASN A 713 30.42 -25.35 30.81
C ASN A 713 31.07 -24.68 32.04
N PHE A 714 30.29 -24.47 33.10
CA PHE A 714 30.78 -23.88 34.35
C PHE A 714 31.77 -24.81 35.08
N PHE A 715 31.49 -26.11 35.20
CA PHE A 715 32.42 -27.09 35.76
C PHE A 715 33.73 -27.17 34.97
N SER A 716 33.64 -27.17 33.64
CA SER A 716 34.85 -27.08 32.79
C SER A 716 35.65 -25.83 33.13
N THR A 717 35.00 -24.66 33.19
CA THR A 717 35.65 -23.39 33.58
C THR A 717 36.29 -23.45 34.96
N LEU A 718 35.66 -24.10 35.95
CA LEU A 718 36.18 -24.22 37.31
C LEU A 718 37.46 -25.06 37.43
N LEU A 719 37.82 -25.91 36.45
CA LEU A 719 39.08 -26.65 36.45
C LEU A 719 40.29 -25.71 36.47
N ILE A 720 40.23 -24.62 35.71
CA ILE A 720 41.35 -23.68 35.51
C ILE A 720 41.31 -22.46 36.43
N VAL A 721 40.26 -22.31 37.26
CA VAL A 721 40.13 -21.20 38.20
C VAL A 721 41.00 -21.47 39.44
N PRO A 722 41.89 -20.55 39.83
CA PRO A 722 42.63 -20.67 41.08
C PRO A 722 41.71 -20.54 42.30
N ASP A 723 41.94 -21.38 43.32
CA ASP A 723 41.27 -21.21 44.61
C ASP A 723 41.67 -19.91 45.32
N HIS A 724 40.74 -19.36 46.09
CA HIS A 724 40.97 -18.14 46.87
C HIS A 724 41.82 -18.45 48.11
N PRO A 725 43.01 -17.83 48.31
CA PRO A 725 43.97 -18.22 49.35
C PRO A 725 43.40 -18.31 50.77
N GLU A 726 42.45 -17.43 51.10
CA GLU A 726 41.85 -17.32 52.44
C GLU A 726 40.60 -18.19 52.68
N GLN A 727 39.99 -18.77 51.63
CA GLN A 727 38.68 -19.44 51.72
C GLN A 727 38.75 -20.97 51.68
N GLY A 728 39.97 -21.52 51.61
CA GLY A 728 40.24 -22.95 51.53
C GLY A 728 40.01 -23.54 50.13
N VAL A 729 40.64 -24.68 49.90
CA VAL A 729 40.67 -25.34 48.57
C VAL A 729 39.27 -25.78 48.13
N LEU A 730 39.04 -25.80 46.82
CA LEU A 730 37.81 -26.16 46.12
C LEU A 730 36.58 -25.32 46.52
N PHE A 731 36.77 -24.05 46.92
CA PHE A 731 35.68 -23.22 47.48
C PHE A 731 34.49 -23.09 46.51
N LEU A 732 34.75 -22.68 45.26
CA LEU A 732 33.69 -22.47 44.27
C LEU A 732 33.00 -23.78 43.87
N VAL A 733 33.74 -24.89 43.82
CA VAL A 733 33.19 -26.23 43.53
C VAL A 733 32.26 -26.68 44.67
N ARG A 734 32.64 -26.48 45.94
CA ARG A 734 31.76 -26.75 47.09
C ARG A 734 30.51 -25.85 47.08
N GLY A 735 30.68 -24.56 46.82
CA GLY A 735 29.57 -23.61 46.76
C GLY A 735 28.53 -23.99 45.71
N LEU A 736 28.99 -24.37 44.51
CA LEU A 736 28.15 -24.85 43.42
C LEU A 736 27.49 -26.20 43.74
N LEU A 737 28.21 -27.14 44.37
CA LEU A 737 27.66 -28.43 44.80
C LEU A 737 26.54 -28.28 45.83
N ASN A 738 26.70 -27.42 46.85
CA ASN A 738 25.66 -27.18 47.85
C ASN A 738 24.38 -26.66 47.19
N VAL A 739 24.51 -25.68 46.29
CA VAL A 739 23.40 -25.11 45.50
C VAL A 739 22.70 -26.15 44.62
N ILE A 740 23.45 -27.08 44.02
CA ILE A 740 22.89 -28.19 43.21
C ILE A 740 22.20 -29.24 44.07
N GLN A 741 22.68 -29.45 45.30
CA GLN A 741 22.06 -30.35 46.28
C GLN A 741 20.68 -29.80 46.70
N ASP A 742 20.61 -28.50 47.03
CA ASP A 742 19.41 -27.78 47.47
C ASP A 742 18.39 -27.51 46.34
N TYR A 743 18.82 -27.53 45.07
CA TYR A 743 17.92 -27.34 43.93
C TYR A 743 16.83 -28.42 43.83
N THR A 744 15.61 -28.02 43.47
CA THR A 744 14.44 -28.92 43.42
C THR A 744 14.23 -29.52 42.03
N TRP A 745 15.02 -30.54 41.72
CA TRP A 745 14.92 -31.36 40.50
C TRP A 745 13.53 -31.99 40.30
N GLU A 746 13.24 -32.44 39.07
CA GLU A 746 12.04 -33.24 38.74
C GLU A 746 12.25 -34.73 39.07
N ASP A 747 11.25 -35.38 39.69
CA ASP A 747 11.35 -36.76 40.18
C ASP A 747 11.60 -37.80 39.06
N ASN A 748 11.19 -37.49 37.83
CA ASN A 748 11.40 -38.32 36.64
C ASN A 748 12.71 -38.03 35.89
N SER A 749 13.53 -37.10 36.38
CA SER A 749 14.78 -36.71 35.73
C SER A 749 15.98 -37.55 36.16
N ASP A 750 16.91 -37.73 35.23
CA ASP A 750 18.23 -38.30 35.47
C ASP A 750 19.33 -37.21 35.57
N ASP A 751 18.99 -35.93 35.35
CA ASP A 751 19.97 -34.87 35.11
C ASP A 751 20.81 -34.52 36.35
N LYS A 752 20.25 -34.63 37.57
CA LYS A 752 21.01 -34.52 38.83
C LYS A 752 22.17 -35.54 38.89
N VAL A 753 21.95 -36.77 38.40
CA VAL A 753 22.98 -37.83 38.36
C VAL A 753 24.01 -37.57 37.27
N LYS A 754 23.61 -37.03 36.12
CA LYS A 754 24.55 -36.59 35.06
C LYS A 754 25.47 -35.48 35.57
N ILE A 755 24.90 -34.49 36.27
CA ILE A 755 25.65 -33.41 36.92
C ILE A 755 26.65 -33.95 37.94
N TYR A 756 26.22 -34.81 38.87
CA TYR A 756 27.13 -35.45 39.83
C TYR A 756 28.20 -36.31 39.14
N THR A 757 27.88 -36.98 38.04
CA THR A 757 28.86 -37.75 37.25
C THR A 757 29.92 -36.83 36.62
N ASN A 758 29.50 -35.68 36.08
CA ASN A 758 30.40 -34.68 35.52
C ASN A 758 31.25 -33.98 36.60
N VAL A 759 30.74 -33.85 37.83
CA VAL A 759 31.56 -33.43 38.99
C VAL A 759 32.62 -34.49 39.35
N VAL A 760 32.31 -35.78 39.26
CA VAL A 760 33.33 -36.83 39.43
C VAL A 760 34.40 -36.75 38.33
N HIS A 761 34.04 -36.41 37.09
CA HIS A 761 35.02 -36.13 36.03
C HIS A 761 35.88 -34.90 36.36
N LEU A 762 35.27 -33.80 36.84
CA LEU A 762 35.99 -32.59 37.25
C LEU A 762 36.96 -32.86 38.41
N LEU A 763 36.52 -33.55 39.46
CA LEU A 763 37.37 -33.89 40.61
C LEU A 763 38.50 -34.86 40.22
N SER A 764 38.25 -35.78 39.28
CA SER A 764 39.30 -36.61 38.68
C SER A 764 40.33 -35.79 37.91
N ALA A 765 39.89 -34.82 37.09
CA ALA A 765 40.78 -33.90 36.38
C ALA A 765 41.57 -33.00 37.34
N MET A 766 40.91 -32.45 38.37
CA MET A 766 41.54 -31.64 39.41
C MET A 766 42.61 -32.39 40.20
N GLY A 767 42.48 -33.72 40.33
CA GLY A 767 43.47 -34.59 40.98
C GLY A 767 44.69 -34.98 40.13
N GLN A 768 44.84 -34.44 38.92
CA GLN A 768 46.00 -34.68 38.05
C GLN A 768 47.15 -33.72 38.38
N GLU A 769 48.40 -34.17 38.17
CA GLU A 769 49.61 -33.36 38.39
C GLU A 769 49.75 -32.19 37.41
N THR A 770 49.04 -32.22 36.29
CA THR A 770 48.96 -31.15 35.29
C THR A 770 47.63 -31.25 34.55
N TYR A 771 46.95 -30.12 34.33
CA TYR A 771 45.65 -30.09 33.66
C TYR A 771 45.79 -30.10 32.12
N LEU A 772 44.72 -30.55 31.45
CA LEU A 772 44.67 -30.68 29.99
C LEU A 772 44.79 -29.35 29.23
N TYR A 773 44.44 -28.23 29.87
CA TYR A 773 44.51 -26.90 29.29
C TYR A 773 44.61 -25.81 30.38
N HIS A 774 45.15 -24.65 30.01
CA HIS A 774 45.43 -23.51 30.90
C HIS A 774 45.11 -22.17 30.21
N ILE A 775 45.12 -21.09 30.99
CA ILE A 775 45.09 -19.70 30.48
C ILE A 775 46.49 -19.08 30.63
N ASP A 776 47.00 -18.46 29.56
CA ASP A 776 48.24 -17.67 29.57
C ASP A 776 48.26 -16.66 30.74
N LYS A 777 49.21 -16.88 31.66
CA LYS A 777 49.47 -16.13 32.91
C LYS A 777 48.35 -16.22 33.97
N VAL A 778 47.64 -17.33 34.03
CA VAL A 778 46.85 -17.72 35.21
C VAL A 778 47.41 -19.03 35.76
N GLU A 779 47.89 -19.01 37.00
CA GLU A 779 48.33 -20.20 37.71
C GLU A 779 47.09 -20.96 38.20
N SER A 780 46.78 -22.09 37.58
CA SER A 780 45.64 -22.94 37.94
C SER A 780 45.99 -23.87 39.12
N ASN A 781 44.99 -24.57 39.67
CA ASN A 781 45.14 -25.38 40.88
C ASN A 781 46.17 -26.53 40.77
N ASP A 782 46.54 -26.99 39.57
CA ASP A 782 47.66 -27.92 39.36
C ASP A 782 49.03 -27.25 39.59
N THR A 783 49.16 -25.98 39.24
CA THR A 783 50.37 -25.19 39.49
C THR A 783 50.47 -24.81 40.98
N LEU A 784 49.33 -24.58 41.65
CA LEU A 784 49.27 -24.18 43.05
C LEU A 784 49.36 -25.36 44.04
N TYR A 785 48.82 -26.53 43.68
CA TYR A 785 48.66 -27.70 44.57
C TYR A 785 49.09 -29.03 43.94
N GLY A 786 49.77 -29.04 42.80
CA GLY A 786 50.12 -30.24 42.04
C GLY A 786 50.76 -31.34 42.89
N GLY A 787 50.01 -32.43 43.09
CA GLY A 787 50.44 -33.58 43.90
C GLY A 787 50.33 -33.42 45.42
N ASP A 788 49.81 -32.31 45.96
CA ASP A 788 49.68 -32.15 47.42
C ASP A 788 48.68 -33.16 48.01
N THR A 789 49.17 -33.94 48.96
CA THR A 789 48.42 -34.91 49.74
C THR A 789 47.16 -34.36 50.42
N LYS A 790 47.14 -33.08 50.86
CA LYS A 790 45.94 -32.50 51.51
C LYS A 790 44.89 -32.12 50.48
N PHE A 791 45.30 -31.46 49.39
CA PHE A 791 44.42 -31.17 48.25
C PHE A 791 43.82 -32.46 47.67
N LEU A 792 44.64 -33.48 47.42
CA LEU A 792 44.17 -34.79 46.91
C LEU A 792 43.24 -35.52 47.89
N ALA A 793 43.49 -35.45 49.20
CA ALA A 793 42.61 -36.04 50.21
C ALA A 793 41.23 -35.33 50.25
N GLU A 794 41.20 -34.01 50.12
CA GLU A 794 39.96 -33.23 50.09
C GLU A 794 39.17 -33.42 48.79
N THR A 795 39.85 -33.46 47.64
CA THR A 795 39.27 -33.86 46.34
C THR A 795 38.65 -35.26 46.43
N SER A 796 39.35 -36.21 47.08
CA SER A 796 38.85 -37.56 47.33
C SER A 796 37.62 -37.58 48.24
N ARG A 797 37.59 -36.75 49.30
CA ARG A 797 36.46 -36.64 50.23
C ARG A 797 35.19 -36.10 49.56
N LEU A 798 35.33 -35.09 48.69
CA LEU A 798 34.21 -34.62 47.86
C LEU A 798 33.78 -35.69 46.87
N CYS A 799 34.71 -36.42 46.26
CA CYS A 799 34.41 -37.52 45.35
C CYS A 799 33.64 -38.67 46.04
N GLU A 800 34.07 -39.14 47.22
CA GLU A 800 33.32 -40.15 48.01
C GLU A 800 31.90 -39.66 48.35
N THR A 801 31.71 -38.36 48.62
CA THR A 801 30.40 -37.74 48.91
C THR A 801 29.49 -37.74 47.66
N VAL A 802 29.99 -37.29 46.52
CA VAL A 802 29.24 -37.23 45.25
C VAL A 802 28.93 -38.63 44.72
N ILE A 803 29.87 -39.58 44.82
CA ILE A 803 29.63 -40.99 44.48
C ILE A 803 28.53 -41.59 45.37
N SER A 804 28.51 -41.26 46.67
CA SER A 804 27.45 -41.74 47.58
C SER A 804 26.06 -41.26 47.16
N GLN A 805 25.94 -40.01 46.69
CA GLN A 805 24.69 -39.47 46.15
C GLN A 805 24.24 -40.14 44.85
N ILE A 806 25.18 -40.47 43.93
CA ILE A 806 24.88 -41.25 42.72
C ILE A 806 24.34 -42.64 43.08
N LEU A 807 24.97 -43.30 44.06
CA LEU A 807 24.57 -44.64 44.51
C LEU A 807 23.23 -44.63 45.28
N GLU A 808 22.93 -43.55 46.00
CA GLU A 808 21.62 -43.36 46.65
C GLU A 808 20.49 -43.21 45.62
N HIS A 809 20.69 -42.42 44.55
CA HIS A 809 19.72 -42.31 43.47
C HIS A 809 19.53 -43.66 42.74
N LEU A 810 20.62 -44.36 42.39
CA LEU A 810 20.54 -45.71 41.81
C LEU A 810 19.82 -46.71 42.72
N LYS A 811 19.94 -46.58 44.04
CA LYS A 811 19.22 -47.40 45.03
C LYS A 811 17.73 -47.05 45.07
N ASN A 812 17.35 -45.78 44.91
CA ASN A 812 15.95 -45.36 44.87
C ASN A 812 15.23 -45.82 43.60
N LEU A 813 15.82 -45.64 42.41
CA LEU A 813 15.29 -46.20 41.16
C LEU A 813 15.04 -47.72 41.21
N GLY A 814 15.80 -48.44 42.07
CA GLY A 814 15.62 -49.86 42.34
C GLY A 814 14.49 -50.23 43.32
N LYS A 815 13.99 -49.27 44.12
CA LYS A 815 12.76 -49.39 44.91
C LYS A 815 11.55 -49.06 44.05
N ASP A 816 11.67 -48.03 43.22
CA ASP A 816 10.58 -47.44 42.43
C ASP A 816 10.30 -48.23 41.12
N GLU A 817 10.81 -49.47 41.04
CA GLU A 817 10.74 -50.41 39.91
C GLU A 817 11.16 -49.85 38.53
N THR A 818 11.84 -48.70 38.48
CA THR A 818 12.35 -48.07 37.24
C THR A 818 13.65 -48.71 36.73
N LEU A 819 13.68 -50.05 36.76
CA LEU A 819 14.86 -50.91 36.52
C LEU A 819 15.59 -50.64 35.20
N LYS A 820 14.88 -50.14 34.17
CA LYS A 820 15.47 -49.74 32.89
C LYS A 820 16.31 -48.45 33.00
N ARG A 821 15.86 -47.43 33.76
CA ARG A 821 16.65 -46.22 34.07
C ARG A 821 17.86 -46.58 34.94
N GLN A 822 17.63 -47.36 36.00
CA GLN A 822 18.69 -47.87 36.87
C GLN A 822 19.79 -48.61 36.07
N SER A 823 19.40 -49.52 35.18
CA SER A 823 20.31 -50.29 34.33
C SER A 823 21.16 -49.40 33.41
N HIS A 824 20.53 -48.41 32.77
CA HIS A 824 21.22 -47.46 31.89
C HIS A 824 22.22 -46.58 32.67
N LEU A 825 21.78 -45.97 33.78
CA LEU A 825 22.64 -45.11 34.60
C LEU A 825 23.80 -45.87 35.25
N ALA A 826 23.58 -47.11 35.71
CA ALA A 826 24.64 -47.96 36.23
C ALA A 826 25.73 -48.24 35.18
N LEU A 827 25.36 -48.44 33.91
CA LEU A 827 26.31 -48.61 32.81
C LEU A 827 27.03 -47.31 32.42
N CYS A 828 26.33 -46.17 32.41
CA CYS A 828 26.93 -44.86 32.15
C CYS A 828 27.94 -44.46 33.26
N PHE A 829 27.61 -44.73 34.53
CA PHE A 829 28.50 -44.48 35.65
C PHE A 829 29.67 -45.49 35.71
N PHE A 830 29.45 -46.76 35.34
CA PHE A 830 30.53 -47.73 35.11
C PHE A 830 31.54 -47.22 34.07
N ASN A 831 31.06 -46.78 32.89
CA ASN A 831 31.92 -46.23 31.83
C ASN A 831 32.69 -45.00 32.32
N SER A 832 32.07 -44.17 33.18
CA SER A 832 32.73 -43.00 33.79
C SER A 832 33.86 -43.39 34.75
N LEU A 833 33.64 -44.37 35.64
CA LEU A 833 34.69 -44.89 36.50
C LEU A 833 35.82 -45.55 35.70
N LEU A 834 35.49 -46.29 34.63
CA LEU A 834 36.49 -46.91 33.75
C LEU A 834 37.39 -45.87 33.04
N ALA A 835 36.88 -44.68 32.73
CA ALA A 835 37.63 -43.62 32.08
C ALA A 835 38.41 -42.71 33.05
N HIS A 836 37.94 -42.54 34.29
CA HIS A 836 38.40 -41.47 35.18
C HIS A 836 38.85 -41.91 36.58
N ALA A 837 38.67 -43.19 36.98
CA ALA A 837 38.99 -43.67 38.31
C ALA A 837 40.17 -44.64 38.33
N ASP A 838 41.00 -44.57 39.39
CA ASP A 838 42.09 -45.52 39.58
C ASP A 838 41.56 -46.89 40.04
N LEU A 839 41.36 -47.80 39.09
CA LEU A 839 40.88 -49.16 39.36
C LEU A 839 41.95 -50.10 39.94
N ARG A 840 43.15 -49.60 40.30
CA ARG A 840 44.07 -50.26 41.23
C ARG A 840 43.58 -50.17 42.69
N ASN A 841 42.71 -49.22 43.01
CA ASN A 841 42.07 -49.13 44.32
C ASN A 841 40.96 -50.19 44.46
N ASN A 842 41.14 -51.14 45.38
CA ASN A 842 40.19 -52.23 45.64
C ASN A 842 38.75 -51.77 45.87
N LYS A 843 38.51 -50.61 46.51
CA LYS A 843 37.15 -50.06 46.69
C LYS A 843 36.50 -49.72 45.35
N LEU A 844 37.24 -49.03 44.47
CA LEU A 844 36.75 -48.55 43.17
C LEU A 844 36.64 -49.71 42.16
N ASN A 845 37.57 -50.65 42.20
CA ASN A 845 37.52 -51.90 41.43
C ASN A 845 36.25 -52.72 41.77
N GLN A 846 35.96 -52.90 43.08
CA GLN A 846 34.74 -53.57 43.53
C GLN A 846 33.48 -52.79 43.15
N LEU A 847 33.50 -51.45 43.23
CA LEU A 847 32.38 -50.61 42.81
C LEU A 847 32.07 -50.76 41.32
N ALA A 848 33.09 -50.77 40.46
CA ALA A 848 32.94 -50.99 39.03
C ALA A 848 32.31 -52.37 38.73
N VAL A 849 32.80 -53.45 39.36
CA VAL A 849 32.20 -54.79 39.23
C VAL A 849 30.74 -54.80 39.72
N ASN A 850 30.43 -54.12 40.82
CA ASN A 850 29.06 -54.02 41.34
C ASN A 850 28.13 -53.29 40.36
N LEU A 851 28.57 -52.20 39.74
CA LEU A 851 27.78 -51.42 38.77
C LEU A 851 27.55 -52.18 37.46
N TRP A 852 28.57 -52.90 36.96
CA TRP A 852 28.45 -53.78 35.79
C TRP A 852 27.41 -54.89 35.99
N ASN A 853 27.41 -55.50 37.19
CA ASN A 853 26.43 -56.50 37.56
C ASN A 853 25.03 -55.89 37.78
N LEU A 854 24.93 -54.71 38.38
CA LEU A 854 23.66 -53.98 38.54
C LEU A 854 23.03 -53.63 37.19
N ALA A 855 23.83 -53.20 36.21
CA ALA A 855 23.36 -52.91 34.85
C ALA A 855 22.69 -54.14 34.21
N GLN A 856 23.31 -55.32 34.32
CA GLN A 856 22.82 -56.55 33.68
C GLN A 856 21.70 -57.25 34.44
N LYS A 857 21.62 -57.09 35.78
CA LYS A 857 20.76 -57.85 36.70
C LYS A 857 19.33 -58.12 36.23
N HIS A 858 18.73 -57.20 35.46
CA HIS A 858 17.35 -57.27 34.98
C HIS A 858 17.22 -57.26 33.45
N GLY A 859 18.28 -57.62 32.71
CA GLY A 859 18.28 -57.78 31.24
C GLY A 859 18.16 -56.50 30.40
N PHE A 860 17.94 -55.34 31.02
CA PHE A 860 17.67 -54.07 30.35
C PHE A 860 18.89 -53.36 29.74
N ALA A 861 20.12 -53.76 30.08
CA ALA A 861 21.32 -53.11 29.57
C ALA A 861 21.50 -53.34 28.05
N ASP A 862 22.05 -52.34 27.35
CA ASP A 862 22.42 -52.49 25.94
C ASP A 862 23.64 -53.41 25.80
N THR A 863 23.37 -54.67 25.46
CA THR A 863 24.36 -55.70 25.18
C THR A 863 25.39 -55.25 24.12
N LYS A 864 25.01 -54.40 23.16
CA LYS A 864 25.92 -53.91 22.11
C LYS A 864 26.97 -52.96 22.68
N THR A 865 26.57 -52.03 23.55
CA THR A 865 27.48 -51.16 24.30
C THR A 865 28.34 -51.98 25.27
N MET A 866 27.75 -52.93 26.01
CA MET A 866 28.52 -53.75 26.97
C MET A 866 29.59 -54.62 26.29
N VAL A 867 29.30 -55.26 25.16
CA VAL A 867 30.31 -56.00 24.38
C VAL A 867 31.45 -55.06 23.95
N LYS A 868 31.14 -53.88 23.40
CA LYS A 868 32.15 -52.88 23.00
C LYS A 868 33.00 -52.39 24.18
N THR A 869 32.39 -52.12 25.34
CA THR A 869 33.14 -51.73 26.54
C THR A 869 34.07 -52.87 26.98
N LEU A 870 33.63 -54.12 26.95
CA LEU A 870 34.48 -55.28 27.30
C LEU A 870 35.62 -55.49 26.28
N GLU A 871 35.38 -55.26 25.00
CA GLU A 871 36.41 -55.26 23.94
C GLU A 871 37.44 -54.13 24.15
N TYR A 872 36.98 -52.93 24.53
CA TYR A 872 37.84 -51.80 24.88
C TYR A 872 38.73 -52.10 26.09
N ILE A 873 38.18 -52.66 27.18
CA ILE A 873 38.96 -53.08 28.37
C ILE A 873 40.01 -54.13 27.97
N LYS A 874 39.65 -55.12 27.15
CA LYS A 874 40.57 -56.15 26.62
C LYS A 874 41.66 -55.57 25.72
N LEU A 875 41.39 -54.48 24.99
CA LEU A 875 42.39 -53.78 24.19
C LEU A 875 43.35 -53.00 25.10
N GLN A 876 42.81 -52.20 26.02
CA GLN A 876 43.60 -51.37 26.93
C GLN A 876 44.47 -52.20 27.89
N SER A 877 43.99 -53.36 28.36
CA SER A 877 44.76 -54.24 29.25
C SER A 877 46.09 -54.78 28.67
N LYS A 878 46.32 -54.60 27.36
CA LYS A 878 47.61 -54.90 26.70
C LYS A 878 48.68 -53.84 26.96
N HIS A 879 48.29 -52.62 27.31
CA HIS A 879 49.22 -51.55 27.66
C HIS A 879 49.81 -51.78 29.08
N PRO A 880 51.11 -51.52 29.31
CA PRO A 880 51.77 -51.86 30.58
C PRO A 880 51.13 -51.23 31.83
N GLU A 881 50.60 -50.01 31.70
CA GLU A 881 49.97 -49.24 32.78
C GLU A 881 48.61 -49.81 33.20
N PHE A 882 47.85 -50.33 32.23
CA PHE A 882 46.49 -50.85 32.42
C PHE A 882 46.44 -52.37 32.64
N ARG A 883 47.54 -53.02 33.00
CA ARG A 883 47.59 -54.49 33.28
C ARG A 883 46.53 -54.95 34.28
N HIS A 884 46.14 -54.11 35.24
CA HIS A 884 45.08 -54.39 36.21
C HIS A 884 43.68 -54.58 35.56
N PHE A 885 43.47 -54.08 34.34
CA PHE A 885 42.27 -54.37 33.54
C PHE A 885 42.18 -55.83 33.09
N THR A 886 43.28 -56.60 33.06
CA THR A 886 43.24 -58.04 32.76
C THR A 886 42.49 -58.80 33.85
N GLU A 887 42.77 -58.50 35.12
CA GLU A 887 42.04 -59.06 36.26
C GLU A 887 40.59 -58.57 36.29
N LEU A 888 40.37 -57.26 36.07
CA LEU A 888 39.02 -56.70 35.96
C LEU A 888 38.18 -57.42 34.89
N THR A 889 38.75 -57.71 33.71
CA THR A 889 38.04 -58.40 32.62
C THR A 889 37.49 -59.76 33.05
N LEU A 890 38.20 -60.51 33.90
CA LEU A 890 37.74 -61.80 34.42
C LEU A 890 36.56 -61.66 35.39
N ARG A 891 36.39 -60.47 36.00
CA ARG A 891 35.34 -60.13 36.96
C ARG A 891 34.11 -59.47 36.31
N LEU A 892 34.11 -59.27 34.99
CA LEU A 892 33.06 -58.62 34.21
C LEU A 892 32.39 -59.59 33.22
N PRO A 893 31.66 -60.63 33.70
CA PRO A 893 30.93 -61.54 32.81
C PRO A 893 29.83 -60.80 32.05
N LEU A 894 29.51 -61.31 30.84
CA LEU A 894 28.31 -60.95 30.11
C LEU A 894 27.24 -62.03 30.38
N GLN A 895 26.07 -61.61 30.85
CA GLN A 895 24.94 -62.52 31.05
C GLN A 895 24.31 -62.86 29.70
N SER A 896 24.30 -64.15 29.35
CA SER A 896 23.56 -64.65 28.20
C SER A 896 22.06 -64.48 28.45
N ARG A 897 21.34 -63.83 27.52
CA ARG A 897 19.88 -63.74 27.59
C ARG A 897 19.25 -65.13 27.53
N THR A 898 18.49 -65.47 28.56
CA THR A 898 17.44 -66.49 28.58
C THR A 898 16.11 -65.79 28.64
#